data_AF-A0A5R8XY13-F1
#
_entry.id   AF-A0A5R8XY13-F1
#
_cell.length_a   1.000
_cell.length_b   1.000
_cell.length_c   1.000
_cell.angle_alpha   90.00
_cell.angle_beta   90.00
_cell.angle_gamma   90.00
#
_symmetry.space_group_name_H-M   'P 1'
#
loop_
_entity.id
_entity.type
_entity.pdbx_description
1 polymer ?
#
loop_
_entity_poly.entity_id
_entity_poly.type
_entity_poly.pdbx_seq_one_letter_code
_entity_poly.pdbx_strand_id
1 'polypeptide(L)'
;MNIRIKSFIIFQFLMVSSLFGFSIKDGFPLALENDMDFKINKNNLNNINIDKKIADSLLYPSVDFSAKVEASNLTQGKLTPDNEPLTKSDNYELKFTQPIFDGFESSYEKKLQEQKFKSAVYYLKETQNNIALNYAIAYVNTLREKDLLNLSKESLQISKDIFDKVYKKVNVGYGTKLEFDEVKANMAETQVNLDIQKINFKEAIENLKLYVQSDFDSSELEKPNLNIELPKNVKEALEIAYNENPSINVSKANVFVAKFEQQRDKKDFYPNLDFVGSYNINNALFKESDEEYNEYKVGFEVSYNLFNGGKDTLKDKKALQNIKDKELLVKKSEYQVKTDLRLAWNAYNLNNEKQESLKQYLIVKKDVLDATNKEFDLGLKDLNTLLETHIEYVDIKKDLIRNTYDLMIAKYEILSAMGNLSDVLEDKLPTLDKVNTSDLVQNMQKELDFSYDKDEKHKQKKLAVLNKNKKVISKEKYEKPIKKVSFQNINYEKLNKNLEKNITDTIENEFKEKFLNASKNKYTINLAISDSEIKAQRLLDRYELNDNAFFFSFREVNPLQRIVMGIYDSKQEAKKALSKLHKNLKRNKPIIEKIAIKQRVYHKYHSKNELIKQDIYTAQATTTSIKPLIKKVAFSTIEPVTNKVPNKNLEKRVENFQYNSFKDKFLNASKDKYTINLAYSDSEIKAQALLDKYGLSNNGFFFKFRYENPLQKIMLGVFDSKEEALKAMASLPNGLKINRPRVEKVSIKQALFHKYNKNYSTNLGSI
;
A
#
# COMPACT_ATOMS: atom_id res chain seq x y z
N MET A 1 -30.74 -36.35 76.41
CA MET A 1 -30.32 -35.12 77.13
C MET A 1 -30.22 -33.98 76.13
N ASN A 2 -30.75 -32.82 76.51
CA ASN A 2 -31.07 -31.63 75.72
C ASN A 2 -29.98 -31.01 74.80
N ILE A 3 -30.41 -30.61 73.60
CA ILE A 3 -30.36 -29.26 72.97
C ILE A 3 -29.10 -28.40 73.19
N ARG A 4 -28.40 -28.00 72.10
CA ARG A 4 -28.35 -26.59 71.61
C ARG A 4 -27.60 -26.39 70.28
N ILE A 5 -28.35 -25.76 69.37
CA ILE A 5 -27.97 -25.01 68.16
C ILE A 5 -27.02 -23.85 68.51
N LYS A 6 -26.02 -23.55 67.66
CA LYS A 6 -25.64 -22.16 67.31
C LYS A 6 -24.91 -22.05 65.95
N SER A 7 -25.57 -21.29 65.08
CA SER A 7 -25.05 -20.43 64.00
C SER A 7 -24.38 -21.02 62.76
N PHE A 8 -25.25 -21.30 61.78
CA PHE A 8 -25.04 -21.09 60.35
C PHE A 8 -24.60 -19.63 60.09
N ILE A 9 -23.40 -19.40 59.54
CA ILE A 9 -23.05 -18.16 58.83
C ILE A 9 -22.74 -18.58 57.39
N ILE A 10 -23.73 -18.35 56.52
CA ILE A 10 -23.59 -18.37 55.07
C ILE A 10 -22.72 -17.16 54.73
N PHE A 11 -21.45 -17.40 54.41
CA PHE A 11 -20.61 -16.39 53.76
C PHE A 11 -20.99 -16.38 52.28
N GLN A 12 -22.03 -15.62 51.96
CA GLN A 12 -22.44 -15.33 50.59
C GLN A 12 -21.35 -14.42 50.01
N PHE A 13 -20.32 -15.03 49.40
CA PHE A 13 -19.37 -14.30 48.57
C PHE A 13 -20.16 -13.82 47.37
N LEU A 14 -20.60 -12.57 47.43
CA LEU A 14 -21.05 -11.78 46.31
C LEU A 14 -19.90 -11.75 45.29
N MET A 15 -19.86 -12.75 44.41
CA MET A 15 -19.31 -12.62 43.06
C MET A 15 -20.15 -11.56 42.36
N VAL A 16 -19.87 -10.29 42.65
CA VAL A 16 -20.17 -9.20 41.72
C VAL A 16 -19.15 -9.40 40.61
N SER A 17 -19.43 -10.34 39.71
CA SER A 17 -18.86 -10.29 38.36
C SER A 17 -19.42 -9.00 37.77
N SER A 18 -18.65 -7.93 37.88
CA SER A 18 -18.88 -6.75 37.09
C SER A 18 -18.82 -7.19 35.63
N LEU A 19 -20.00 -7.29 35.03
CA LEU A 19 -20.23 -7.38 33.60
C LEU A 19 -19.66 -6.11 32.94
N PHE A 20 -18.33 -6.04 32.81
CA PHE A 20 -17.69 -5.04 31.96
C PHE A 20 -17.58 -5.66 30.59
N GLY A 21 -18.27 -5.08 29.62
CA GLY A 21 -18.21 -5.57 28.26
C GLY A 21 -16.82 -5.35 27.67
N PHE A 22 -16.44 -6.19 26.72
CA PHE A 22 -15.11 -6.13 26.12
C PHE A 22 -14.95 -4.84 25.30
N SER A 23 -14.28 -3.84 25.86
CA SER A 23 -14.07 -2.53 25.24
C SER A 23 -12.86 -2.55 24.29
N ILE A 24 -12.82 -1.58 23.36
CA ILE A 24 -11.67 -1.40 22.47
C ILE A 24 -10.37 -1.09 23.25
N LYS A 25 -10.48 -0.44 24.41
CA LYS A 25 -9.32 -0.08 25.23
C LYS A 25 -8.77 -1.28 26.00
N ASP A 26 -9.62 -2.22 26.39
CA ASP A 26 -9.19 -3.43 27.09
C ASP A 26 -8.48 -4.42 26.15
N GLY A 27 -8.91 -4.49 24.89
CA GLY A 27 -8.32 -5.40 23.92
C GLY A 27 -7.04 -4.90 23.25
N PHE A 28 -6.76 -3.58 23.25
CA PHE A 28 -5.55 -3.05 22.61
C PHE A 28 -4.25 -3.50 23.30
N PRO A 29 -4.11 -3.48 24.65
CA PRO A 29 -2.94 -4.02 25.33
C PRO A 29 -2.67 -5.49 24.98
N LEU A 30 -3.73 -6.30 24.88
CA LEU A 30 -3.63 -7.70 24.45
C LEU A 30 -3.15 -7.79 23.00
N ALA A 31 -3.72 -6.98 22.10
CA ALA A 31 -3.29 -6.93 20.71
C ALA A 31 -1.80 -6.55 20.58
N LEU A 32 -1.32 -5.63 21.41
CA LEU A 32 0.07 -5.21 21.40
C LEU A 32 1.01 -6.27 22.00
N GLU A 33 0.65 -6.85 23.14
CA GLU A 33 1.44 -7.88 23.81
C GLU A 33 1.52 -9.16 22.99
N ASN A 34 0.51 -9.47 22.19
CA ASN A 34 0.47 -10.69 21.39
C ASN A 34 1.06 -10.53 19.99
N ASP A 35 1.25 -9.30 19.50
CA ASP A 35 1.81 -9.04 18.17
C ASP A 35 3.30 -9.42 18.08
N MET A 36 3.65 -10.17 17.02
CA MET A 36 5.01 -10.66 16.81
C MET A 36 5.96 -9.57 16.33
N ASP A 37 5.50 -8.65 15.48
CA ASP A 37 6.32 -7.55 14.96
C ASP A 37 6.69 -6.57 16.07
N PHE A 38 5.76 -6.30 17.00
CA PHE A 38 6.04 -5.52 18.21
C PHE A 38 7.13 -6.18 19.07
N LYS A 39 7.04 -7.49 19.33
CA LYS A 39 8.08 -8.24 20.08
C LYS A 39 9.43 -8.20 19.39
N ILE A 40 9.47 -8.43 18.08
CA ILE A 40 10.70 -8.37 17.27
C ILE A 40 11.32 -6.98 17.36
N ASN A 41 10.52 -5.93 17.19
CA ASN A 41 11.01 -4.54 17.23
C ASN A 41 11.46 -4.13 18.63
N LYS A 42 10.81 -4.62 19.69
CA LYS A 42 11.26 -4.46 21.08
C LYS A 42 12.60 -5.15 21.34
N ASN A 43 12.80 -6.34 20.81
CA ASN A 43 14.10 -7.03 20.87
C ASN A 43 15.19 -6.29 20.10
N ASN A 44 14.87 -5.77 18.91
CA ASN A 44 15.80 -4.95 18.12
C ASN A 44 16.20 -3.66 18.86
N LEU A 45 15.26 -3.01 19.54
CA LEU A 45 15.55 -1.86 20.39
C LEU A 45 16.53 -2.22 21.53
N ASN A 46 16.32 -3.38 22.18
CA ASN A 46 17.23 -3.87 23.21
C ASN A 46 18.63 -4.18 22.65
N ASN A 47 18.72 -4.77 21.46
CA ASN A 47 20.00 -5.00 20.78
C ASN A 47 20.74 -3.68 20.51
N ILE A 48 20.04 -2.66 20.02
CA ILE A 48 20.65 -1.33 19.77
C ILE A 48 21.09 -0.66 21.09
N ASN A 49 20.36 -0.89 22.19
CA ASN A 49 20.78 -0.42 23.50
C ASN A 49 22.07 -1.14 23.99
N ILE A 50 22.26 -2.41 23.64
CA ILE A 50 23.52 -3.14 23.87
C ILE A 50 24.62 -2.57 22.97
N ASP A 51 24.34 -2.30 21.70
CA ASP A 51 25.30 -1.68 20.77
C ASP A 51 25.80 -0.32 21.28
N LYS A 52 24.95 0.46 21.96
CA LYS A 52 25.38 1.69 22.64
C LYS A 52 26.43 1.43 23.72
N LYS A 53 26.25 0.36 24.52
CA LYS A 53 27.25 -0.04 25.54
C LYS A 53 28.53 -0.56 24.90
N ILE A 54 28.43 -1.24 23.76
CA ILE A 54 29.61 -1.68 22.98
C ILE A 54 30.37 -0.45 22.46
N ALA A 55 29.66 0.57 21.95
CA ALA A 55 30.29 1.82 21.52
C ALA A 55 30.99 2.55 22.67
N ASP A 56 30.44 2.52 23.89
CA ASP A 56 31.07 3.09 25.08
C ASP A 56 32.39 2.37 25.45
N SER A 57 32.56 1.10 25.08
CA SER A 57 33.78 0.33 25.36
C SER A 57 34.92 0.49 24.35
N LEU A 58 34.73 1.22 23.25
CA LEU A 58 35.74 1.32 22.19
C LEU A 58 37.06 1.98 22.64
N LEU A 59 37.01 2.81 23.69
CA LEU A 59 38.20 3.42 24.30
C LEU A 59 38.65 2.70 25.58
N TYR A 60 38.12 1.51 25.87
CA TYR A 60 38.62 0.68 26.97
C TYR A 60 39.86 -0.09 26.54
N PRO A 61 40.76 -0.42 27.49
CA PRO A 61 41.94 -1.17 27.15
C PRO A 61 41.59 -2.62 26.76
N SER A 62 42.34 -3.18 25.82
CA SER A 62 42.34 -4.62 25.52
C SER A 62 43.59 -5.29 26.09
N VAL A 63 43.43 -6.56 26.46
CA VAL A 63 44.53 -7.45 26.81
C VAL A 63 44.40 -8.70 25.95
N ASP A 64 45.36 -8.90 25.07
CA ASP A 64 45.36 -9.96 24.09
C ASP A 64 46.51 -10.92 24.40
N PHE A 65 46.23 -12.22 24.41
CA PHE A 65 47.25 -13.25 24.51
C PHE A 65 47.36 -13.96 23.15
N SER A 66 48.57 -14.04 22.62
CA SER A 66 48.84 -14.83 21.42
C SER A 66 49.92 -15.87 21.71
N ALA A 67 49.68 -17.08 21.22
CA ALA A 67 50.64 -18.17 21.22
C ALA A 67 50.87 -18.62 19.78
N LYS A 68 52.11 -18.61 19.33
CA LYS A 68 52.50 -19.01 17.99
C LYS A 68 53.53 -20.12 18.11
N VAL A 69 53.29 -21.24 17.44
CA VAL A 69 54.30 -22.29 17.26
C VAL A 69 54.57 -22.37 15.77
N GLU A 70 55.84 -22.29 15.38
CA GLU A 70 56.23 -22.37 13.99
C GLU A 70 57.43 -23.30 13.80
N ALA A 71 57.47 -23.94 12.64
CA ALA A 71 58.64 -24.66 12.17
C ALA A 71 59.08 -23.94 10.90
N SER A 72 60.23 -23.29 10.96
CA SER A 72 60.74 -22.45 9.88
C SER A 72 62.16 -22.88 9.54
N ASN A 73 62.59 -22.61 8.31
CA ASN A 73 63.97 -22.78 7.91
C ASN A 73 64.46 -21.42 7.42
N LEU A 74 65.37 -20.83 8.19
CA LEU A 74 65.89 -19.49 7.93
C LEU A 74 67.25 -19.62 7.27
N THR A 75 67.37 -19.14 6.03
CA THR A 75 68.65 -19.13 5.32
C THR A 75 69.18 -17.71 5.23
N GLN A 76 70.35 -17.46 5.81
CA GLN A 76 70.97 -16.14 5.79
C GLN A 76 71.79 -15.96 4.49
N GLY A 77 71.44 -14.96 3.68
CA GLY A 77 72.20 -14.59 2.48
C GLY A 77 71.85 -15.34 1.17
N LYS A 78 70.77 -16.13 1.14
CA LYS A 78 70.23 -16.77 -0.08
C LYS A 78 68.75 -16.45 -0.29
N LEU A 79 68.28 -16.51 -1.55
CA LEU A 79 66.89 -16.23 -1.95
C LEU A 79 65.94 -17.42 -1.78
N THR A 80 66.47 -18.63 -1.59
CA THR A 80 65.70 -19.86 -1.36
C THR A 80 66.18 -20.53 -0.08
N PRO A 81 65.28 -21.12 0.73
CA PRO A 81 65.67 -21.89 1.91
C PRO A 81 66.61 -23.05 1.54
N ASP A 82 67.69 -23.23 2.27
CA ASP A 82 68.57 -24.40 2.17
C ASP A 82 67.85 -25.67 2.69
N ASN A 83 68.33 -26.88 2.37
CA ASN A 83 67.77 -28.16 2.86
C ASN A 83 68.14 -28.45 4.34
N GLU A 84 68.24 -27.42 5.18
CA GLU A 84 68.52 -27.54 6.60
C GLU A 84 67.31 -28.07 7.41
N PRO A 85 67.54 -28.66 8.61
CA PRO A 85 66.48 -29.01 9.53
C PRO A 85 65.59 -27.80 9.87
N LEU A 86 64.29 -28.04 10.05
CA LEU A 86 63.35 -27.00 10.48
C LEU A 86 63.68 -26.57 11.91
N THR A 87 63.97 -25.29 12.10
CA THR A 87 63.98 -24.63 13.41
C THR A 87 62.56 -24.55 13.93
N LYS A 88 62.31 -25.20 15.07
CA LYS A 88 61.03 -25.09 15.77
C LYS A 88 61.14 -23.94 16.76
N SER A 89 60.19 -23.02 16.71
CA SER A 89 60.08 -21.95 17.70
C SER A 89 58.66 -21.87 18.23
N ASP A 90 58.55 -21.41 19.45
CA ASP A 90 57.31 -21.03 20.10
C ASP A 90 57.44 -19.62 20.65
N ASN A 91 56.37 -18.84 20.54
CA ASN A 91 56.30 -17.47 21.00
C ASN A 91 54.98 -17.26 21.74
N TYR A 92 55.07 -16.76 22.97
CA TYR A 92 53.93 -16.37 23.79
C TYR A 92 54.00 -14.87 24.06
N GLU A 93 52.98 -14.13 23.61
CA GLU A 93 52.90 -12.69 23.79
C GLU A 93 51.63 -12.31 24.54
N LEU A 94 51.78 -11.51 25.59
CA LEU A 94 50.70 -10.77 26.21
C LEU A 94 50.81 -9.30 25.78
N LYS A 95 49.78 -8.78 25.12
CA LYS A 95 49.73 -7.40 24.61
C LYS A 95 48.59 -6.63 25.27
N PHE A 96 48.93 -5.54 25.94
CA PHE A 96 48.01 -4.52 26.43
C PHE A 96 47.93 -3.37 25.42
N THR A 97 46.71 -3.01 25.00
CA THR A 97 46.47 -1.87 24.10
C THR A 97 45.43 -0.95 24.71
N GLN A 98 45.77 0.32 24.91
CA GLN A 98 44.85 1.37 25.35
C GLN A 98 44.74 2.43 24.26
N PRO A 99 43.61 2.52 23.54
CA PRO A 99 43.38 3.62 22.61
C PRO A 99 43.36 4.95 23.34
N ILE A 100 44.17 5.90 22.90
CA ILE A 100 44.21 7.27 23.45
C ILE A 100 43.47 8.23 22.51
N PHE A 101 43.64 8.05 21.20
CA PHE A 101 42.93 8.78 20.17
C PHE A 101 42.74 7.91 18.92
N ASP A 102 41.53 7.84 18.40
CA ASP A 102 41.12 6.94 17.31
C ASP A 102 40.54 7.71 16.11
N GLY A 103 41.02 8.93 15.87
CA GLY A 103 40.47 9.78 14.82
C GLY A 103 39.02 10.21 15.06
N PHE A 104 38.57 10.25 16.32
CA PHE A 104 37.19 10.51 16.76
C PHE A 104 36.18 9.40 16.44
N GLU A 105 36.62 8.20 16.05
CA GLU A 105 35.73 7.08 15.73
C GLU A 105 34.77 6.78 16.89
N SER A 106 35.28 6.51 18.08
CA SER A 106 34.49 6.12 19.26
C SER A 106 33.47 7.20 19.64
N SER A 107 33.88 8.47 19.55
CA SER A 107 33.01 9.61 19.88
C SER A 107 31.82 9.69 18.93
N TYR A 108 32.04 9.48 17.63
CA TYR A 108 30.96 9.52 16.64
C TYR A 108 30.18 8.20 16.54
N GLU A 109 30.79 7.05 16.83
CA GLU A 109 30.10 5.78 16.95
C GLU A 109 29.11 5.82 18.12
N LYS A 110 29.48 6.41 19.27
CA LYS A 110 28.54 6.64 20.38
C LYS A 110 27.33 7.48 19.94
N LYS A 111 27.56 8.63 19.29
CA LYS A 111 26.49 9.50 18.77
C LYS A 111 25.63 8.78 17.72
N LEU A 112 26.25 7.97 16.87
CA LEU A 112 25.56 7.14 15.90
C LEU A 112 24.60 6.16 16.58
N GLN A 113 25.08 5.41 17.58
CA GLN A 113 24.25 4.44 18.30
C GLN A 113 23.11 5.13 19.07
N GLU A 114 23.32 6.33 19.61
CA GLU A 114 22.25 7.14 20.20
C GLU A 114 21.16 7.51 19.19
N GLN A 115 21.53 7.90 17.96
CA GLN A 115 20.54 8.19 16.92
C GLN A 115 19.86 6.93 16.37
N LYS A 116 20.57 5.80 16.29
CA LYS A 116 19.96 4.50 15.97
C LYS A 116 18.94 4.08 17.02
N PHE A 117 19.27 4.26 18.31
CA PHE A 117 18.34 4.00 19.41
C PHE A 117 17.10 4.87 19.29
N LYS A 118 17.26 6.18 19.07
CA LYS A 118 16.14 7.10 18.84
C LYS A 118 15.28 6.72 17.63
N SER A 119 15.92 6.33 16.52
CA SER A 119 15.20 5.83 15.33
C SER A 119 14.39 4.57 15.65
N ALA A 120 14.98 3.63 16.38
CA ALA A 120 14.31 2.40 16.80
C ALA A 120 13.15 2.65 17.76
N VAL A 121 13.24 3.64 18.65
CA VAL A 121 12.12 4.07 19.51
C VAL A 121 10.95 4.58 18.66
N TYR A 122 11.20 5.47 17.70
CA TYR A 122 10.13 5.93 16.81
C TYR A 122 9.58 4.82 15.92
N TYR A 123 10.41 3.87 15.51
CA TYR A 123 9.96 2.73 14.71
C TYR A 123 9.08 1.77 15.53
N LEU A 124 9.39 1.58 16.80
CA LEU A 124 8.52 0.85 17.72
C LEU A 124 7.18 1.58 17.90
N LYS A 125 7.19 2.91 18.02
CA LYS A 125 5.97 3.73 18.10
C LYS A 125 5.14 3.68 16.81
N GLU A 126 5.79 3.69 15.65
CA GLU A 126 5.15 3.47 14.35
C GLU A 126 4.45 2.11 14.31
N THR A 127 5.14 1.06 14.76
CA THR A 127 4.60 -0.30 14.86
C THR A 127 3.38 -0.34 15.77
N GLN A 128 3.46 0.26 16.96
CA GLN A 128 2.33 0.39 17.90
C GLN A 128 1.12 1.08 17.24
N ASN A 129 1.35 2.19 16.55
CA ASN A 129 0.29 2.95 15.89
C ASN A 129 -0.36 2.17 14.73
N ASN A 130 0.42 1.41 13.97
CA ASN A 130 -0.10 0.54 12.91
C ASN A 130 -0.92 -0.63 13.47
N ILE A 131 -0.46 -1.27 14.55
CA ILE A 131 -1.21 -2.32 15.27
C ILE A 131 -2.51 -1.73 15.81
N ALA A 132 -2.46 -0.55 16.41
CA ALA A 132 -3.62 0.17 16.93
C ALA A 132 -4.68 0.40 15.85
N LEU A 133 -4.28 0.85 14.66
CA LEU A 133 -5.20 1.06 13.54
C LEU A 133 -5.81 -0.26 13.05
N ASN A 134 -4.99 -1.28 12.83
CA ASN A 134 -5.45 -2.57 12.34
C ASN A 134 -6.42 -3.25 13.32
N TYR A 135 -6.10 -3.22 14.60
CA TYR A 135 -6.95 -3.70 15.68
C TYR A 135 -8.26 -2.90 15.76
N ALA A 136 -8.20 -1.57 15.74
CA ALA A 136 -9.39 -0.72 15.80
C ALA A 136 -10.34 -0.97 14.61
N ILE A 137 -9.80 -1.13 13.40
CA ILE A 137 -10.59 -1.49 12.21
C ILE A 137 -11.25 -2.87 12.39
N ALA A 138 -10.52 -3.87 12.88
CA ALA A 138 -11.07 -5.20 13.13
C ALA A 138 -12.20 -5.16 14.18
N TYR A 139 -11.99 -4.42 15.27
CA TYR A 139 -12.98 -4.23 16.33
C TYR A 139 -14.25 -3.55 15.83
N VAL A 140 -14.11 -2.42 15.13
CA VAL A 140 -15.22 -1.66 14.55
C VAL A 140 -15.97 -2.47 13.49
N ASN A 141 -15.27 -3.21 12.65
CA ASN A 141 -15.91 -4.11 11.69
C ASN A 141 -16.73 -5.21 12.38
N THR A 142 -16.25 -5.74 13.50
CA THR A 142 -16.98 -6.75 14.28
C THR A 142 -18.28 -6.18 14.85
N LEU A 143 -18.25 -4.95 15.38
CA LEU A 143 -19.45 -4.24 15.80
C LEU A 143 -20.42 -3.98 14.63
N ARG A 144 -19.89 -3.62 13.45
CA ARG A 144 -20.70 -3.48 12.24
C ARG A 144 -21.41 -4.77 11.87
N GLU A 145 -20.71 -5.89 11.83
CA GLU A 145 -21.33 -7.17 11.49
C GLU A 145 -22.33 -7.65 12.56
N LYS A 146 -22.13 -7.28 13.84
CA LYS A 146 -23.08 -7.50 14.94
C LYS A 146 -24.38 -6.74 14.72
N ASP A 147 -24.30 -5.45 14.39
CA ASP A 147 -25.49 -4.62 14.13
C ASP A 147 -26.21 -5.04 12.83
N LEU A 148 -25.46 -5.42 11.80
CA LEU A 148 -26.05 -5.98 10.57
C LEU A 148 -26.74 -7.33 10.82
N LEU A 149 -26.20 -8.17 11.72
CA LEU A 149 -26.87 -9.40 12.16
C LEU A 149 -28.18 -9.10 12.87
N ASN A 150 -28.21 -8.08 13.74
CA ASN A 150 -29.44 -7.66 14.41
C ASN A 150 -30.47 -7.13 13.39
N LEU A 151 -30.04 -6.37 12.38
CA LEU A 151 -30.91 -5.94 11.29
C LEU A 151 -31.45 -7.14 10.48
N SER A 152 -30.64 -8.16 10.19
CA SER A 152 -31.13 -9.36 9.50
C SER A 152 -32.15 -10.15 10.33
N LYS A 153 -32.01 -10.17 11.66
CA LYS A 153 -33.02 -10.77 12.56
C LYS A 153 -34.32 -9.97 12.52
N GLU A 154 -34.25 -8.65 12.61
CA GLU A 154 -35.41 -7.74 12.48
C GLU A 154 -36.11 -7.94 11.12
N SER A 155 -35.35 -7.99 10.03
CA SER A 155 -35.87 -8.19 8.68
C SER A 155 -36.59 -9.54 8.52
N LEU A 156 -36.09 -10.61 9.14
CA LEU A 156 -36.75 -11.91 9.14
C LEU A 156 -38.04 -11.87 9.98
N GLN A 157 -38.04 -11.15 11.10
CA GLN A 157 -39.24 -11.01 11.93
C GLN A 157 -40.35 -10.28 11.16
N ILE A 158 -40.02 -9.15 10.51
CA ILE A 158 -41.00 -8.42 9.68
C ILE A 158 -41.52 -9.31 8.54
N SER A 159 -40.66 -10.09 7.89
CA SER A 159 -41.06 -11.01 6.82
C SER A 159 -41.99 -12.13 7.32
N LYS A 160 -41.78 -12.66 8.53
CA LYS A 160 -42.69 -13.60 9.19
C LYS A 160 -44.04 -12.97 9.49
N ASP A 161 -44.05 -11.73 9.98
CA ASP A 161 -45.30 -11.01 10.28
C ASP A 161 -46.12 -10.79 8.99
N ILE A 162 -45.47 -10.44 7.88
CA ILE A 162 -46.12 -10.32 6.56
C ILE A 162 -46.62 -11.69 6.07
N PHE A 163 -45.83 -12.76 6.24
CA PHE A 163 -46.24 -14.13 5.92
C PHE A 163 -47.50 -14.54 6.67
N ASP A 164 -47.56 -14.32 7.98
CA ASP A 164 -48.71 -14.68 8.81
C ASP A 164 -49.98 -13.90 8.40
N LYS A 165 -49.83 -12.63 8.01
CA LYS A 165 -50.94 -11.82 7.48
C LYS A 165 -51.48 -12.39 6.16
N VAL A 166 -50.60 -12.66 5.19
CA VAL A 166 -50.98 -13.20 3.88
C VAL A 166 -51.55 -14.61 4.02
N TYR A 167 -50.97 -15.45 4.88
CA TYR A 167 -51.47 -16.80 5.14
C TYR A 167 -52.91 -16.79 5.65
N LYS A 168 -53.21 -15.90 6.62
CA LYS A 168 -54.59 -15.70 7.11
C LYS A 168 -55.52 -15.24 5.99
N LYS A 169 -55.12 -14.24 5.19
CA LYS A 169 -55.89 -13.70 4.04
C LYS A 169 -56.22 -14.78 3.00
N VAL A 170 -55.27 -15.65 2.69
CA VAL A 170 -55.45 -16.76 1.73
C VAL A 170 -56.37 -17.84 2.30
N ASN A 171 -56.23 -18.19 3.59
CA ASN A 171 -57.07 -19.19 4.24
C ASN A 171 -58.55 -18.81 4.33
N VAL A 172 -58.85 -17.51 4.45
CA VAL A 172 -60.25 -17.00 4.42
C VAL A 172 -60.78 -16.80 2.99
N GLY A 173 -60.02 -17.18 1.97
CA GLY A 173 -60.44 -17.13 0.56
C GLY A 173 -60.26 -15.79 -0.14
N TYR A 174 -59.66 -14.79 0.52
CA TYR A 174 -59.47 -13.43 -0.01
C TYR A 174 -58.07 -13.20 -0.63
N GLY A 175 -57.21 -14.22 -0.69
CA GLY A 175 -55.86 -14.15 -1.25
C GLY A 175 -55.60 -15.20 -2.31
N THR A 176 -54.62 -14.93 -3.19
CA THR A 176 -54.22 -15.82 -4.28
C THR A 176 -53.11 -16.78 -3.87
N LYS A 177 -53.00 -17.90 -4.59
CA LYS A 177 -51.86 -18.83 -4.45
C LYS A 177 -50.52 -18.15 -4.78
N LEU A 178 -50.53 -17.21 -5.73
CA LEU A 178 -49.35 -16.43 -6.10
C LEU A 178 -48.85 -15.57 -4.93
N GLU A 179 -49.73 -14.79 -4.29
CA GLU A 179 -49.38 -13.98 -3.11
C GLU A 179 -48.80 -14.84 -1.98
N PHE A 180 -49.37 -16.05 -1.75
CA PHE A 180 -48.83 -16.99 -0.76
C PHE A 180 -47.42 -17.47 -1.11
N ASP A 181 -47.16 -17.82 -2.37
CA ASP A 181 -45.85 -18.31 -2.80
C ASP A 181 -44.80 -17.17 -2.83
N GLU A 182 -45.20 -15.93 -3.15
CA GLU A 182 -44.34 -14.74 -3.10
C GLU A 182 -43.89 -14.40 -1.68
N VAL A 183 -44.81 -14.36 -0.72
CA VAL A 183 -44.44 -14.06 0.68
C VAL A 183 -43.60 -15.20 1.28
N LYS A 184 -43.88 -16.45 0.91
CA LYS A 184 -43.07 -17.60 1.32
C LYS A 184 -41.66 -17.52 0.75
N ALA A 185 -41.51 -17.08 -0.50
CA ALA A 185 -40.20 -16.86 -1.13
C ALA A 185 -39.43 -15.73 -0.42
N ASN A 186 -40.09 -14.61 -0.09
CA ASN A 186 -39.47 -13.51 0.65
C ASN A 186 -38.99 -13.94 2.05
N MET A 187 -39.80 -14.72 2.78
CA MET A 187 -39.41 -15.28 4.08
C MET A 187 -38.21 -16.22 3.95
N ALA A 188 -38.18 -17.07 2.92
CA ALA A 188 -37.03 -17.93 2.66
C ALA A 188 -35.77 -17.12 2.31
N GLU A 189 -35.90 -16.06 1.52
CA GLU A 189 -34.79 -15.16 1.18
C GLU A 189 -34.22 -14.44 2.42
N THR A 190 -35.08 -13.88 3.26
CA THR A 190 -34.65 -13.19 4.50
C THR A 190 -33.98 -14.16 5.48
N GLN A 191 -34.43 -15.42 5.54
CA GLN A 191 -33.77 -16.48 6.31
C GLN A 191 -32.36 -16.78 5.77
N VAL A 192 -32.19 -16.92 4.45
CA VAL A 192 -30.87 -17.11 3.82
C VAL A 192 -29.94 -15.92 4.13
N ASN A 193 -30.45 -14.69 4.04
CA ASN A 193 -29.69 -13.49 4.36
C ASN A 193 -29.25 -13.45 5.83
N LEU A 194 -30.12 -13.87 6.76
CA LEU A 194 -29.76 -14.02 8.18
C LEU A 194 -28.64 -15.05 8.37
N ASP A 195 -28.71 -16.20 7.70
CA ASP A 195 -27.70 -17.25 7.86
C ASP A 195 -26.34 -16.84 7.27
N ILE A 196 -26.33 -16.10 6.16
CA ILE A 196 -25.13 -15.45 5.62
C ILE A 196 -24.55 -14.46 6.64
N GLN A 197 -25.40 -13.62 7.24
CA GLN A 197 -24.94 -12.60 8.18
C GLN A 197 -24.42 -13.20 9.50
N LYS A 198 -24.96 -14.33 9.96
CA LYS A 198 -24.39 -15.10 11.09
C LYS A 198 -22.96 -15.55 10.78
N ILE A 199 -22.69 -16.01 9.55
CA ILE A 199 -21.34 -16.40 9.13
C ILE A 199 -20.43 -15.19 9.06
N ASN A 200 -20.87 -14.07 8.46
CA ASN A 200 -20.07 -12.83 8.40
C ASN A 200 -19.67 -12.34 9.81
N PHE A 201 -20.59 -12.39 10.78
CA PHE A 201 -20.29 -12.01 12.16
C PHE A 201 -19.28 -12.96 12.81
N LYS A 202 -19.42 -14.28 12.61
CA LYS A 202 -18.43 -15.26 13.07
C LYS A 202 -17.05 -15.01 12.46
N GLU A 203 -16.98 -14.76 11.15
CA GLU A 203 -15.73 -14.41 10.46
C GLU A 203 -15.12 -13.11 11.02
N ALA A 204 -15.93 -12.10 11.35
CA ALA A 204 -15.44 -10.87 11.96
C ALA A 204 -14.84 -11.11 13.36
N ILE A 205 -15.48 -11.96 14.18
CA ILE A 205 -14.94 -12.38 15.48
C ILE A 205 -13.59 -13.07 15.31
N GLU A 206 -13.47 -14.03 14.39
CA GLU A 206 -12.19 -14.73 14.14
C GLU A 206 -11.09 -13.76 13.66
N ASN A 207 -11.45 -12.77 12.83
CA ASN A 207 -10.51 -11.72 12.44
C ASN A 207 -10.07 -10.82 13.61
N LEU A 208 -10.96 -10.54 14.57
CA LEU A 208 -10.60 -9.79 15.78
C LEU A 208 -9.70 -10.63 16.70
N LYS A 209 -9.97 -11.93 16.83
CA LYS A 209 -9.15 -12.88 17.60
C LYS A 209 -7.73 -12.99 17.10
N LEU A 210 -7.47 -12.75 15.81
CA LEU A 210 -6.10 -12.69 15.28
C LEU A 210 -5.21 -11.70 16.02
N TYR A 211 -5.79 -10.58 16.47
CA TYR A 211 -5.06 -9.54 17.21
C TYR A 211 -5.01 -9.86 18.70
N VAL A 212 -6.16 -10.06 19.33
CA VAL A 212 -6.22 -10.24 20.79
C VAL A 212 -5.70 -11.60 21.27
N GLN A 213 -5.70 -12.62 20.40
CA GLN A 213 -5.29 -14.00 20.67
C GLN A 213 -5.92 -14.63 21.93
N SER A 214 -7.11 -14.16 22.30
CA SER A 214 -7.90 -14.65 23.40
C SER A 214 -9.36 -14.83 22.97
N ASP A 215 -10.05 -15.76 23.62
CA ASP A 215 -11.51 -15.79 23.55
C ASP A 215 -12.08 -14.62 24.37
N PHE A 216 -13.19 -14.06 23.88
CA PHE A 216 -13.95 -13.00 24.55
C PHE A 216 -15.43 -13.22 24.28
N ASP A 217 -16.29 -12.73 25.17
CA ASP A 217 -17.73 -12.79 24.92
C ASP A 217 -18.13 -11.76 23.85
N SER A 218 -18.38 -12.25 22.64
CA SER A 218 -18.84 -11.42 21.51
C SER A 218 -20.19 -10.74 21.76
N SER A 219 -21.00 -11.24 22.69
CA SER A 219 -22.27 -10.63 23.08
C SER A 219 -22.07 -9.35 23.88
N GLU A 220 -20.93 -9.21 24.55
CA GLU A 220 -20.58 -8.10 25.44
C GLU A 220 -19.70 -7.02 24.78
N LEU A 221 -19.49 -7.06 23.45
CA LEU A 221 -18.75 -5.99 22.75
C LEU A 221 -19.42 -4.62 22.93
N GLU A 222 -18.69 -3.68 23.50
CA GLU A 222 -19.13 -2.31 23.75
C GLU A 222 -18.91 -1.39 22.55
N LYS A 223 -19.85 -0.48 22.27
CA LYS A 223 -19.66 0.53 21.22
C LYS A 223 -18.72 1.61 21.76
N PRO A 224 -17.56 1.86 21.11
CA PRO A 224 -16.57 2.78 21.63
C PRO A 224 -17.10 4.22 21.58
N ASN A 225 -17.00 4.93 22.69
CA ASN A 225 -17.27 6.35 22.72
C ASN A 225 -15.96 7.13 22.50
N LEU A 226 -15.70 7.51 21.26
CA LEU A 226 -14.58 8.38 20.91
C LEU A 226 -14.91 9.84 21.29
N ASN A 227 -14.79 10.18 22.57
CA ASN A 227 -14.84 11.55 23.09
C ASN A 227 -13.52 12.30 22.83
N ILE A 228 -12.99 12.20 21.61
CA ILE A 228 -11.73 12.85 21.22
C ILE A 228 -12.09 13.92 20.22
N GLU A 229 -11.83 15.16 20.60
CA GLU A 229 -11.96 16.28 19.69
C GLU A 229 -10.90 16.16 18.60
N LEU A 230 -11.36 15.94 17.37
CA LEU A 230 -10.48 16.05 16.22
C LEU A 230 -10.09 17.52 16.01
N PRO A 231 -8.92 17.80 15.41
CA PRO A 231 -8.54 19.15 15.03
C PRO A 231 -9.63 19.86 14.23
N LYS A 232 -9.66 21.20 14.22
CA LYS A 232 -10.76 21.94 13.60
C LYS A 232 -10.78 21.79 12.08
N ASN A 233 -9.64 21.51 11.48
CA ASN A 233 -9.48 21.39 10.05
C ASN A 233 -8.26 20.53 9.70
N VAL A 234 -8.22 20.05 8.44
CA VAL A 234 -7.14 19.22 7.92
C VAL A 234 -5.76 19.88 7.99
N LYS A 235 -5.68 21.22 8.00
CA LYS A 235 -4.40 21.93 8.07
C LYS A 235 -3.79 21.81 9.46
N GLU A 236 -4.59 22.02 10.50
CA GLU A 236 -4.18 21.82 11.91
C GLU A 236 -3.78 20.36 12.17
N ALA A 237 -4.57 19.40 11.68
CA ALA A 237 -4.23 17.98 11.77
C ALA A 237 -2.89 17.63 11.08
N LEU A 238 -2.58 18.30 9.96
CA LEU A 238 -1.35 18.09 9.20
C LEU A 238 -0.13 18.71 9.89
N GLU A 239 -0.30 19.84 10.57
CA GLU A 239 0.74 20.44 11.42
C GLU A 239 1.11 19.50 12.58
N ILE A 240 0.11 18.90 13.23
CA ILE A 240 0.33 17.87 14.25
C ILE A 240 1.04 16.65 13.64
N ALA A 241 0.53 16.12 12.52
CA ALA A 241 1.12 14.96 11.87
C ALA A 241 2.60 15.15 11.49
N TYR A 242 3.01 16.32 11.00
CA TYR A 242 4.41 16.57 10.67
C TYR A 242 5.37 16.61 11.86
N ASN A 243 4.85 16.86 13.05
CA ASN A 243 5.62 16.90 14.29
C ASN A 243 5.59 15.55 15.02
N GLU A 244 4.42 14.92 15.08
CA GLU A 244 4.16 13.79 15.97
C GLU A 244 4.19 12.44 15.25
N ASN A 245 3.93 12.39 13.93
CA ASN A 245 3.84 11.12 13.22
C ASN A 245 5.16 10.31 13.31
N PRO A 246 5.11 9.08 13.87
CA PRO A 246 6.29 8.25 14.07
C PRO A 246 7.07 7.94 12.78
N SER A 247 6.41 7.68 11.65
CA SER A 247 7.05 7.36 10.36
C SER A 247 7.91 8.51 9.84
N ILE A 248 7.48 9.75 10.08
CA ILE A 248 8.26 10.96 9.75
C ILE A 248 9.46 11.06 10.70
N ASN A 249 9.24 10.81 12.00
CA ASN A 249 10.28 10.91 13.01
C ASN A 249 11.36 9.81 12.88
N VAL A 250 11.01 8.60 12.47
CA VAL A 250 11.96 7.55 12.02
C VAL A 250 12.83 8.06 10.89
N SER A 251 12.20 8.63 9.85
CA SER A 251 12.91 9.14 8.68
C SER A 251 13.86 10.29 9.05
N LYS A 252 13.42 11.22 9.91
CA LYS A 252 14.25 12.31 10.44
C LYS A 252 15.43 11.78 11.24
N ALA A 253 15.21 10.83 12.17
CA ALA A 253 16.28 10.21 12.96
C ALA A 253 17.31 9.51 12.06
N ASN A 254 16.86 8.83 11.00
CA ASN A 254 17.74 8.16 10.03
C ASN A 254 18.63 9.12 9.23
N VAL A 255 18.26 10.40 9.08
CA VAL A 255 19.16 11.43 8.54
C VAL A 255 20.34 11.66 9.49
N PHE A 256 20.09 11.75 10.80
CA PHE A 256 21.16 11.91 11.79
C PHE A 256 22.02 10.66 11.93
N VAL A 257 21.43 9.47 11.81
CA VAL A 257 22.19 8.21 11.68
C VAL A 257 23.18 8.32 10.52
N ALA A 258 22.72 8.68 9.31
CA ALA A 258 23.59 8.81 8.15
C ALA A 258 24.66 9.91 8.31
N LYS A 259 24.34 11.01 9.00
CA LYS A 259 25.30 12.08 9.32
C LYS A 259 26.40 11.59 10.27
N PHE A 260 26.05 10.89 11.35
CA PHE A 260 27.05 10.39 12.30
C PHE A 260 27.83 9.20 11.75
N GLU A 261 27.25 8.37 10.87
CA GLU A 261 27.99 7.38 10.09
C GLU A 261 29.09 8.05 9.26
N GLN A 262 28.76 9.13 8.55
CA GLN A 262 29.72 9.88 7.77
C GLN A 262 30.81 10.52 8.64
N GLN A 263 30.46 11.08 9.79
CA GLN A 263 31.42 11.70 10.71
C GLN A 263 32.34 10.68 11.38
N ARG A 264 31.85 9.51 11.74
CA ARG A 264 32.68 8.39 12.21
C ARG A 264 33.62 7.92 11.12
N ASP A 265 33.13 7.78 9.89
CA ASP A 265 33.95 7.33 8.76
C ASP A 265 35.05 8.34 8.37
N LYS A 266 34.99 9.59 8.86
CA LYS A 266 36.10 10.54 8.72
C LYS A 266 37.33 10.21 9.57
N LYS A 267 37.27 9.21 10.45
CA LYS A 267 38.44 8.68 11.16
C LYS A 267 39.60 8.38 10.19
N ASP A 268 39.27 7.95 8.97
CA ASP A 268 40.24 7.58 7.93
C ASP A 268 41.15 8.77 7.53
N PHE A 269 40.79 10.02 7.87
CA PHE A 269 41.58 11.22 7.61
C PHE A 269 42.42 11.70 8.82
N TYR A 270 42.37 11.00 9.95
CA TYR A 270 43.08 11.35 11.19
C TYR A 270 44.04 10.23 11.61
N PRO A 271 45.10 10.54 12.39
CA PRO A 271 45.96 9.52 12.98
C PRO A 271 45.26 8.81 14.14
N ASN A 272 45.68 7.58 14.42
CA ASN A 272 45.40 6.88 15.68
C ASN A 272 46.63 6.96 16.59
N LEU A 273 46.41 7.07 17.90
CA LEU A 273 47.41 7.06 18.96
C LEU A 273 46.98 6.05 20.01
N ASP A 274 47.81 5.03 20.21
CA ASP A 274 47.60 3.97 21.20
C ASP A 274 48.73 3.97 22.22
N PHE A 275 48.42 3.67 23.47
CA PHE A 275 49.41 3.26 24.47
C PHE A 275 49.49 1.74 24.47
N VAL A 276 50.67 1.21 24.16
CA VAL A 276 50.90 -0.22 23.97
C VAL A 276 51.95 -0.71 24.97
N GLY A 277 51.62 -1.81 25.64
CA GLY A 277 52.57 -2.60 26.42
C GLY A 277 52.57 -4.04 25.91
N SER A 278 53.72 -4.66 25.71
CA SER A 278 53.77 -6.10 25.42
C SER A 278 54.85 -6.80 26.22
N TYR A 279 54.58 -8.06 26.55
CA TYR A 279 55.52 -8.99 27.17
C TYR A 279 55.59 -10.25 26.32
N ASN A 280 56.77 -10.57 25.83
CA ASN A 280 57.03 -11.61 24.86
C ASN A 280 58.01 -12.63 25.43
N ILE A 281 57.64 -13.91 25.36
CA ILE A 281 58.44 -15.06 25.78
C ILE A 281 58.70 -15.91 24.53
N ASN A 282 59.97 -16.05 24.13
CA ASN A 282 60.37 -16.87 22.99
C ASN A 282 61.00 -18.19 23.43
N ASN A 283 60.79 -19.24 22.63
CA ASN A 283 61.37 -20.57 22.77
C ASN A 283 61.16 -21.19 24.16
N ALA A 284 59.97 -21.00 24.75
CA ALA A 284 59.68 -21.51 26.09
C ALA A 284 59.57 -23.05 26.11
N LEU A 285 59.19 -23.69 24.99
CA LEU A 285 59.01 -25.14 24.84
C LEU A 285 60.00 -25.78 23.85
N PHE A 286 60.46 -25.06 22.82
CA PHE A 286 61.44 -25.55 21.83
C PHE A 286 62.78 -24.80 21.98
N LYS A 287 63.50 -25.05 23.08
CA LYS A 287 64.86 -24.49 23.29
C LYS A 287 65.88 -25.17 22.38
N GLU A 288 66.45 -24.41 21.44
CA GLU A 288 67.60 -24.85 20.62
C GLU A 288 68.93 -24.20 21.07
N SER A 289 68.89 -23.17 21.95
CA SER A 289 70.06 -22.58 22.62
C SER A 289 69.77 -22.27 24.11
N ASP A 290 70.83 -22.10 24.91
CA ASP A 290 70.75 -21.80 26.36
C ASP A 290 70.38 -20.33 26.69
N GLU A 291 70.26 -19.47 25.69
CA GLU A 291 69.92 -18.05 25.89
C GLU A 291 68.41 -17.83 25.77
N GLU A 292 67.73 -17.75 26.92
CA GLU A 292 66.37 -17.24 27.01
C GLU A 292 66.36 -15.72 26.78
N TYR A 293 65.60 -15.25 25.79
CA TYR A 293 65.36 -13.82 25.60
C TYR A 293 63.87 -13.50 25.75
N ASN A 294 63.53 -12.94 26.90
CA ASN A 294 62.22 -12.35 27.18
C ASN A 294 62.28 -10.85 26.88
N GLU A 295 61.26 -10.33 26.21
CA GLU A 295 61.21 -8.92 25.81
C GLU A 295 59.98 -8.25 26.41
N TYR A 296 60.16 -7.10 27.05
CA TYR A 296 59.06 -6.21 27.41
C TYR A 296 59.17 -4.91 26.61
N LYS A 297 58.06 -4.44 26.05
CA LYS A 297 57.96 -3.16 25.34
C LYS A 297 56.85 -2.33 25.95
N VAL A 298 57.09 -1.05 26.17
CA VAL A 298 56.06 -0.09 26.59
C VAL A 298 56.28 1.21 25.83
N GLY A 299 55.24 1.76 25.21
CA GLY A 299 55.36 3.00 24.47
C GLY A 299 54.04 3.49 23.90
N PHE A 300 54.11 4.62 23.19
CA PHE A 300 53.01 5.15 22.40
C PHE A 300 53.24 4.81 20.93
N GLU A 301 52.20 4.31 20.26
CA GLU A 301 52.21 4.00 18.83
C GLU A 301 51.30 4.97 18.09
N VAL A 302 51.82 5.65 17.07
CA VAL A 302 51.03 6.51 16.18
C VAL A 302 50.93 5.85 14.82
N SER A 303 49.72 5.56 14.36
CA SER A 303 49.46 5.04 13.03
C SER A 303 48.64 6.03 12.20
N TYR A 304 49.09 6.33 10.98
CA TYR A 304 48.37 7.24 10.09
C TYR A 304 48.51 6.82 8.63
N ASN A 305 47.37 6.63 7.96
CA ASN A 305 47.35 6.35 6.54
C ASN A 305 47.53 7.66 5.74
N LEU A 306 48.72 7.88 5.20
CA LEU A 306 49.02 9.07 4.38
C LEU A 306 48.33 9.04 3.01
N PHE A 307 48.11 7.86 2.43
CA PHE A 307 47.51 7.73 1.10
C PHE A 307 46.90 6.34 0.85
N ASN A 308 45.58 6.29 0.70
CA ASN A 308 44.82 5.07 0.42
C ASN A 308 44.26 5.02 -1.02
N GLY A 309 45.05 5.45 -2.01
CA GLY A 309 44.62 5.41 -3.42
C GLY A 309 43.39 6.29 -3.74
N GLY A 310 43.11 7.33 -2.94
CA GLY A 310 41.94 8.20 -3.08
C GLY A 310 40.60 7.59 -2.62
N LYS A 311 40.62 6.37 -2.06
CA LYS A 311 39.42 5.64 -1.60
C LYS A 311 38.63 6.40 -0.54
N ASP A 312 39.31 7.00 0.43
CA ASP A 312 38.67 7.62 1.60
C ASP A 312 37.84 8.85 1.17
N THR A 313 38.37 9.66 0.25
CA THR A 313 37.63 10.78 -0.37
C THR A 313 36.38 10.33 -1.13
N LEU A 314 36.46 9.18 -1.82
CA LEU A 314 35.29 8.62 -2.53
C LEU A 314 34.26 8.04 -1.56
N LYS A 315 34.69 7.43 -0.46
CA LYS A 315 33.83 6.94 0.63
C LYS A 315 33.06 8.09 1.29
N ASP A 316 33.73 9.19 1.60
CA ASP A 316 33.09 10.40 2.13
C ASP A 316 32.06 10.99 1.14
N LYS A 317 32.44 11.12 -0.15
CA LYS A 317 31.49 11.56 -1.20
C LYS A 317 30.27 10.66 -1.30
N LYS A 318 30.43 9.33 -1.18
CA LYS A 318 29.32 8.37 -1.18
C LYS A 318 28.43 8.56 0.05
N ALA A 319 29.01 8.76 1.24
CA ALA A 319 28.27 9.00 2.47
C ALA A 319 27.44 10.30 2.39
N LEU A 320 27.98 11.37 1.79
CA LEU A 320 27.23 12.61 1.54
C LEU A 320 26.02 12.41 0.60
N GLN A 321 26.11 11.50 -0.38
CA GLN A 321 24.94 11.15 -1.21
C GLN A 321 23.92 10.33 -0.41
N ASN A 322 24.36 9.41 0.44
CA ASN A 322 23.46 8.65 1.33
C ASN A 322 22.67 9.60 2.26
N ILE A 323 23.29 10.65 2.79
CA ILE A 323 22.57 11.68 3.58
C ILE A 323 21.45 12.33 2.76
N LYS A 324 21.73 12.73 1.52
CA LYS A 324 20.71 13.30 0.61
C LYS A 324 19.59 12.31 0.33
N ASP A 325 19.90 11.03 0.16
CA ASP A 325 18.90 9.99 -0.02
C ASP A 325 18.00 9.89 1.23
N LYS A 326 18.55 9.95 2.45
CA LYS A 326 17.77 9.98 3.70
C LYS A 326 16.88 11.23 3.80
N GLU A 327 17.37 12.40 3.38
CA GLU A 327 16.56 13.63 3.35
C GLU A 327 15.37 13.53 2.36
N LEU A 328 15.57 12.87 1.21
CA LEU A 328 14.48 12.60 0.26
C LEU A 328 13.47 11.61 0.84
N LEU A 329 13.90 10.64 1.65
CA LEU A 329 13.00 9.72 2.36
C LEU A 329 12.14 10.45 3.40
N VAL A 330 12.65 11.48 4.08
CA VAL A 330 11.82 12.35 4.95
C VAL A 330 10.68 12.99 4.14
N LYS A 331 11.00 13.64 3.01
CA LYS A 331 9.98 14.26 2.14
C LYS A 331 8.97 13.23 1.65
N LYS A 332 9.44 12.03 1.28
CA LYS A 332 8.55 10.93 0.87
C LYS A 332 7.59 10.54 2.00
N SER A 333 8.08 10.42 3.23
CA SER A 333 7.26 10.13 4.41
C SER A 333 6.22 11.23 4.67
N GLU A 334 6.63 12.51 4.59
CA GLU A 334 5.73 13.65 4.70
C GLU A 334 4.61 13.64 3.63
N TYR A 335 4.93 13.29 2.38
CA TYR A 335 3.92 13.16 1.32
C TYR A 335 2.95 11.99 1.55
N GLN A 336 3.46 10.87 2.05
CA GLN A 336 2.64 9.70 2.37
C GLN A 336 1.65 10.03 3.50
N VAL A 337 2.16 10.53 4.63
CA VAL A 337 1.33 10.94 5.78
C VAL A 337 0.32 12.01 5.40
N LYS A 338 0.73 13.01 4.61
CA LYS A 338 -0.20 14.02 4.07
C LYS A 338 -1.31 13.41 3.22
N THR A 339 -1.00 12.40 2.42
CA THR A 339 -1.97 11.73 1.56
C THR A 339 -2.94 10.92 2.40
N ASP A 340 -2.42 10.11 3.32
CA ASP A 340 -3.22 9.26 4.21
C ASP A 340 -4.17 10.10 5.07
N LEU A 341 -3.66 11.18 5.68
CA LEU A 341 -4.47 12.11 6.45
C LEU A 341 -5.57 12.76 5.61
N ARG A 342 -5.27 13.19 4.38
CA ARG A 342 -6.28 13.80 3.49
C ARG A 342 -7.35 12.81 3.04
N LEU A 343 -6.97 11.57 2.77
CA LEU A 343 -7.91 10.52 2.41
C LEU A 343 -8.85 10.20 3.58
N ALA A 344 -8.29 10.03 4.78
CA ALA A 344 -9.06 9.84 6.01
C ALA A 344 -9.98 11.03 6.29
N TRP A 345 -9.50 12.27 6.10
CA TRP A 345 -10.28 13.48 6.28
C TRP A 345 -11.45 13.59 5.29
N ASN A 346 -11.22 13.25 4.02
CA ASN A 346 -12.26 13.23 3.01
C ASN A 346 -13.32 12.17 3.31
N ALA A 347 -12.89 10.97 3.75
CA ALA A 347 -13.81 9.91 4.19
C ALA A 347 -14.63 10.34 5.41
N TYR A 348 -14.00 11.01 6.37
CA TYR A 348 -14.67 11.56 7.55
C TYR A 348 -15.74 12.58 7.15
N ASN A 349 -15.39 13.59 6.34
CA ASN A 349 -16.34 14.61 5.88
C ASN A 349 -17.53 13.98 5.13
N LEU A 350 -17.25 13.10 4.16
CA LEU A 350 -18.27 12.42 3.37
C LEU A 350 -19.22 11.60 4.25
N ASN A 351 -18.67 10.78 5.15
CA ASN A 351 -19.48 9.93 6.01
C ASN A 351 -20.25 10.76 7.05
N ASN A 352 -19.71 11.89 7.51
CA ASN A 352 -20.39 12.80 8.41
C ASN A 352 -21.61 13.47 7.73
N GLU A 353 -21.46 13.95 6.49
CA GLU A 353 -22.56 14.52 5.70
C GLU A 353 -23.64 13.47 5.37
N LYS A 354 -23.22 12.25 4.99
CA LYS A 354 -24.12 11.13 4.74
C LYS A 354 -24.88 10.69 5.98
N GLN A 355 -24.28 10.80 7.17
CA GLN A 355 -24.87 10.31 8.41
C GLN A 355 -26.21 10.97 8.69
N GLU A 356 -26.29 12.29 8.58
CA GLU A 356 -27.54 13.02 8.86
C GLU A 356 -28.58 12.75 7.77
N SER A 357 -28.17 12.76 6.50
CA SER A 357 -29.05 12.45 5.37
C SER A 357 -29.66 11.06 5.47
N LEU A 358 -28.87 10.03 5.84
CA LEU A 358 -29.34 8.66 6.00
C LEU A 358 -30.28 8.50 7.21
N LYS A 359 -30.08 9.25 8.30
CA LYS A 359 -31.01 9.25 9.45
C LYS A 359 -32.37 9.79 9.06
N GLN A 360 -32.42 10.97 8.42
CA GLN A 360 -33.67 11.56 7.96
C GLN A 360 -34.36 10.66 6.94
N TYR A 361 -33.58 10.09 6.01
CA TYR A 361 -34.12 9.19 5.00
C TYR A 361 -34.72 7.91 5.63
N LEU A 362 -34.08 7.35 6.66
CA LEU A 362 -34.59 6.19 7.37
C LEU A 362 -35.91 6.48 8.10
N ILE A 363 -36.04 7.66 8.73
CA ILE A 363 -37.29 8.08 9.39
C ILE A 363 -38.43 8.09 8.38
N VAL A 364 -38.24 8.79 7.25
CA VAL A 364 -39.27 8.88 6.20
C VAL A 364 -39.59 7.50 5.63
N LYS A 365 -38.59 6.66 5.37
CA LYS A 365 -38.83 5.30 4.83
C LYS A 365 -39.54 4.39 5.82
N LYS A 366 -39.33 4.58 7.12
CA LYS A 366 -40.09 3.88 8.15
C LYS A 366 -41.56 4.30 8.14
N ASP A 367 -41.84 5.60 8.06
CA ASP A 367 -43.23 6.10 8.00
C ASP A 367 -43.96 5.59 6.76
N VAL A 368 -43.28 5.54 5.61
CA VAL A 368 -43.82 4.96 4.38
C VAL A 368 -44.09 3.46 4.55
N LEU A 369 -43.19 2.70 5.18
CA LEU A 369 -43.42 1.28 5.47
C LEU A 369 -44.64 1.09 6.38
N ASP A 370 -44.75 1.87 7.44
CA ASP A 370 -45.84 1.79 8.41
C ASP A 370 -47.19 2.18 7.75
N ALA A 371 -47.20 3.17 6.85
CA ALA A 371 -48.36 3.55 6.06
C ALA A 371 -48.76 2.48 5.04
N THR A 372 -47.81 1.97 4.25
CA THR A 372 -48.05 0.89 3.27
C THR A 372 -48.57 -0.37 3.94
N ASN A 373 -48.06 -0.70 5.15
CA ASN A 373 -48.54 -1.83 5.93
C ASN A 373 -50.01 -1.65 6.37
N LYS A 374 -50.42 -0.45 6.78
CA LYS A 374 -51.82 -0.14 7.10
C LYS A 374 -52.72 -0.18 5.86
N GLU A 375 -52.27 0.39 4.75
CA GLU A 375 -53.03 0.36 3.49
C GLU A 375 -53.18 -1.07 2.94
N PHE A 376 -52.16 -1.91 3.10
CA PHE A 376 -52.23 -3.34 2.79
C PHE A 376 -53.25 -4.06 3.68
N ASP A 377 -53.26 -3.78 4.98
CA ASP A 377 -54.24 -4.35 5.93
C ASP A 377 -55.68 -3.95 5.57
N LEU A 378 -55.87 -2.77 4.95
CA LEU A 378 -57.16 -2.29 4.43
C LEU A 378 -57.49 -2.78 3.01
N GLY A 379 -56.57 -3.49 2.35
CA GLY A 379 -56.71 -3.95 0.97
C GLY A 379 -56.56 -2.86 -0.10
N LEU A 380 -56.03 -1.69 0.25
CA LEU A 380 -55.79 -0.55 -0.65
C LEU A 380 -54.45 -0.64 -1.39
N LYS A 381 -53.51 -1.42 -0.89
CA LYS A 381 -52.21 -1.71 -1.51
C LYS A 381 -52.02 -3.21 -1.70
N ASP A 382 -51.25 -3.58 -2.72
CA ASP A 382 -50.90 -4.97 -2.99
C ASP A 382 -49.71 -5.45 -2.14
N LEU A 383 -49.54 -6.77 -2.10
CA LEU A 383 -48.44 -7.42 -1.37
C LEU A 383 -47.08 -6.97 -1.90
N ASN A 384 -46.95 -6.84 -3.22
CA ASN A 384 -45.69 -6.46 -3.85
C ASN A 384 -45.20 -5.09 -3.37
N THR A 385 -46.07 -4.09 -3.29
CA THR A 385 -45.71 -2.76 -2.78
C THR A 385 -45.24 -2.83 -1.32
N LEU A 386 -45.88 -3.66 -0.48
CA LEU A 386 -45.46 -3.86 0.90
C LEU A 386 -44.08 -4.51 1.00
N LEU A 387 -43.84 -5.57 0.20
CA LEU A 387 -42.54 -6.25 0.15
C LEU A 387 -41.43 -5.34 -0.38
N GLU A 388 -41.69 -4.57 -1.43
CA GLU A 388 -40.74 -3.58 -1.97
C GLU A 388 -40.40 -2.52 -0.92
N THR A 389 -41.40 -1.94 -0.25
CA THR A 389 -41.19 -0.93 0.79
C THR A 389 -40.39 -1.47 1.97
N HIS A 390 -40.62 -2.73 2.35
CA HIS A 390 -39.85 -3.41 3.39
C HIS A 390 -38.38 -3.58 2.99
N ILE A 391 -38.11 -4.05 1.77
CA ILE A 391 -36.75 -4.21 1.24
C ILE A 391 -36.03 -2.86 1.23
N GLU A 392 -36.69 -1.79 0.80
CA GLU A 392 -36.12 -0.44 0.80
C GLU A 392 -35.77 0.04 2.22
N TYR A 393 -36.67 -0.12 3.20
CA TYR A 393 -36.38 0.24 4.60
C TYR A 393 -35.16 -0.52 5.14
N VAL A 394 -35.06 -1.82 4.88
CA VAL A 394 -33.92 -2.65 5.30
C VAL A 394 -32.62 -2.19 4.64
N ASP A 395 -32.65 -1.88 3.34
CA ASP A 395 -31.47 -1.39 2.60
C ASP A 395 -31.00 -0.02 3.13
N ILE A 396 -31.91 0.92 3.41
CA ILE A 396 -31.54 2.23 3.98
C ILE A 396 -30.98 2.09 5.40
N LYS A 397 -31.59 1.23 6.23
CA LYS A 397 -31.09 0.97 7.59
C LYS A 397 -29.70 0.33 7.57
N LYS A 398 -29.45 -0.57 6.62
CA LYS A 398 -28.13 -1.19 6.39
C LYS A 398 -27.09 -0.15 5.98
N ASP A 399 -27.43 0.78 5.11
CA ASP A 399 -26.52 1.85 4.68
C ASP A 399 -26.22 2.82 5.81
N LEU A 400 -27.20 3.15 6.67
CA LEU A 400 -26.97 3.95 7.89
C LEU A 400 -26.01 3.25 8.86
N ILE A 401 -26.20 1.94 9.11
CA ILE A 401 -25.31 1.16 9.98
C ILE A 401 -23.89 1.19 9.43
N ARG A 402 -23.70 0.90 8.13
CA ARG A 402 -22.38 0.94 7.49
C ARG A 402 -21.74 2.31 7.60
N ASN A 403 -22.47 3.36 7.24
CA ASN A 403 -21.97 4.74 7.30
C ASN A 403 -21.55 5.16 8.71
N THR A 404 -22.29 4.72 9.73
CA THR A 404 -21.97 5.00 11.14
C THR A 404 -20.60 4.42 11.52
N TYR A 405 -20.32 3.18 11.11
CA TYR A 405 -19.04 2.53 11.40
C TYR A 405 -17.91 3.01 10.47
N ASP A 406 -18.20 3.34 9.22
CA ASP A 406 -17.22 3.93 8.31
C ASP A 406 -16.79 5.34 8.78
N LEU A 407 -17.71 6.10 9.40
CA LEU A 407 -17.39 7.36 10.08
C LEU A 407 -16.45 7.14 11.28
N MET A 408 -16.69 6.09 12.08
CA MET A 408 -15.80 5.73 13.19
C MET A 408 -14.40 5.32 12.70
N ILE A 409 -14.32 4.50 11.66
CA ILE A 409 -13.04 4.11 11.04
C ILE A 409 -12.28 5.33 10.56
N ALA A 410 -12.95 6.26 9.86
CA ALA A 410 -12.31 7.49 9.38
C ALA A 410 -11.73 8.34 10.52
N LYS A 411 -12.36 8.38 11.70
CA LYS A 411 -11.80 9.05 12.89
C LYS A 411 -10.52 8.36 13.37
N TYR A 412 -10.51 7.04 13.44
CA TYR A 412 -9.31 6.27 13.82
C TYR A 412 -8.18 6.44 12.80
N GLU A 413 -8.49 6.46 11.51
CA GLU A 413 -7.52 6.71 10.44
C GLU A 413 -6.91 8.11 10.55
N ILE A 414 -7.69 9.14 10.89
CA ILE A 414 -7.17 10.50 11.17
C ILE A 414 -6.19 10.48 12.34
N LEU A 415 -6.57 9.85 13.47
CA LEU A 415 -5.71 9.75 14.66
C LEU A 415 -4.42 8.98 14.35
N SER A 416 -4.51 7.91 13.55
CA SER A 416 -3.37 7.13 13.11
C SER A 416 -2.44 7.93 12.21
N ALA A 417 -2.99 8.69 11.25
CA ALA A 417 -2.22 9.54 10.37
C ALA A 417 -1.54 10.70 11.13
N MET A 418 -2.15 11.20 12.20
CA MET A 418 -1.52 12.15 13.12
C MET A 418 -0.38 11.51 13.94
N GLY A 419 -0.47 10.21 14.21
CA GLY A 419 0.54 9.45 14.95
C GLY A 419 0.16 9.10 16.40
N ASN A 420 -1.06 9.43 16.81
CA ASN A 420 -1.47 9.45 18.22
C ASN A 420 -2.52 8.37 18.55
N LEU A 421 -2.87 7.51 17.61
CA LEU A 421 -3.92 6.51 17.82
C LEU A 421 -3.53 5.49 18.90
N SER A 422 -2.28 5.04 18.91
CA SER A 422 -1.79 4.14 19.96
C SER A 422 -1.91 4.74 21.36
N ASP A 423 -1.54 6.01 21.54
CA ASP A 423 -1.67 6.72 22.83
C ASP A 423 -3.13 6.86 23.27
N VAL A 424 -4.04 7.04 22.32
CA VAL A 424 -5.47 7.15 22.57
C VAL A 424 -6.07 5.83 23.07
N LEU A 425 -5.59 4.70 22.55
CA LEU A 425 -6.11 3.38 22.90
C LEU A 425 -5.44 2.79 24.15
N GLU A 426 -4.33 3.37 24.61
CA GLU A 426 -3.50 2.85 25.70
C GLU A 426 -3.63 3.73 26.96
N ASP A 427 -4.35 3.29 28.00
CA ASP A 427 -4.49 4.04 29.27
C ASP A 427 -3.42 3.68 30.33
N LYS A 428 -2.53 2.71 30.10
CA LYS A 428 -1.48 2.27 31.04
C LYS A 428 -0.27 1.61 30.36
N LEU A 429 0.89 2.28 30.30
CA LEU A 429 2.28 1.74 30.35
C LEU A 429 3.28 2.90 30.24
N PRO A 430 4.58 2.75 30.62
CA PRO A 430 5.43 3.86 31.02
C PRO A 430 5.50 4.87 29.88
N THR A 431 5.06 6.09 30.18
CA THR A 431 5.43 7.27 29.41
C THR A 431 6.89 7.09 29.07
N LEU A 432 7.23 7.10 27.77
CA LEU A 432 8.56 7.51 27.35
C LEU A 432 8.85 8.74 28.21
N ASP A 433 9.72 8.62 29.23
CA ASP A 433 10.25 9.76 29.96
C ASP A 433 10.65 10.71 28.86
N LYS A 434 9.84 11.78 28.69
CA LYS A 434 9.73 12.55 27.44
C LYS A 434 11.13 12.70 26.91
N VAL A 435 11.52 11.88 25.94
CA VAL A 435 12.87 11.95 25.39
C VAL A 435 12.89 13.32 24.78
N ASN A 436 13.51 14.29 25.46
CA ASN A 436 13.08 15.68 25.41
C ASN A 436 13.08 16.13 23.94
N THR A 437 11.90 16.05 23.32
CA THR A 437 11.77 16.18 21.87
C THR A 437 12.08 17.62 21.51
N SER A 438 11.87 18.55 22.45
CA SER A 438 12.27 19.95 22.35
C SER A 438 13.79 20.14 22.33
N ASP A 439 14.56 19.49 23.23
CA ASP A 439 16.05 19.56 23.22
C ASP A 439 16.63 18.90 21.97
N LEU A 440 16.01 17.80 21.53
CA LEU A 440 16.41 17.12 20.32
C LEU A 440 16.07 17.94 19.07
N VAL A 441 14.90 18.56 18.99
CA VAL A 441 14.56 19.46 17.87
C VAL A 441 15.46 20.69 17.88
N GLN A 442 15.76 21.29 19.04
CA GLN A 442 16.73 22.39 19.15
C GLN A 442 18.15 21.99 18.73
N ASN A 443 18.63 20.82 19.15
CA ASN A 443 19.95 20.32 18.77
C ASN A 443 20.00 19.88 17.31
N MET A 444 18.91 19.34 16.77
CA MET A 444 18.76 19.02 15.35
C MET A 444 18.74 20.29 14.50
N GLN A 445 18.07 21.38 14.93
CA GLN A 445 18.09 22.68 14.25
C GLN A 445 19.50 23.27 14.24
N LYS A 446 20.24 23.18 15.37
CA LYS A 446 21.63 23.62 15.48
C LYS A 446 22.61 22.82 14.61
N GLU A 447 22.41 21.51 14.44
CA GLU A 447 23.26 20.65 13.59
C GLU A 447 22.80 20.57 12.11
N LEU A 448 21.63 21.13 11.78
CA LEU A 448 21.15 21.32 10.40
C LEU A 448 21.65 22.64 9.79
N ASP A 449 22.24 23.54 10.57
CA ASP A 449 22.90 24.78 10.13
C ASP A 449 24.32 24.56 9.59
N PHE A 450 24.57 23.48 8.84
CA PHE A 450 25.70 23.47 7.90
C PHE A 450 25.33 24.31 6.68
N SER A 451 25.38 25.62 6.91
CA SER A 451 25.36 26.66 5.90
C SER A 451 26.33 26.29 4.77
N TYR A 452 25.78 26.16 3.58
CA TYR A 452 26.53 26.39 2.36
C TYR A 452 27.12 27.80 2.44
N ASP A 453 28.44 27.89 2.33
CA ASP A 453 29.22 29.08 1.96
C ASP A 453 29.30 30.25 2.98
N LYS A 454 30.42 30.32 3.71
CA LYS A 454 30.97 31.56 4.28
C LYS A 454 32.49 31.55 4.16
N ASP A 455 33.00 31.73 2.94
CA ASP A 455 34.35 32.26 2.72
C ASP A 455 34.31 33.54 1.87
N GLU A 456 33.86 34.64 2.50
CA GLU A 456 33.88 35.99 1.91
C GLU A 456 35.28 36.61 1.81
N LYS A 457 36.35 35.92 2.24
CA LYS A 457 37.73 36.45 2.15
C LYS A 457 38.39 36.28 0.77
N HIS A 458 37.85 35.45 -0.12
CA HIS A 458 38.43 35.24 -1.46
C HIS A 458 37.74 36.00 -2.62
N LYS A 459 36.60 36.67 -2.38
CA LYS A 459 35.87 37.42 -3.42
C LYS A 459 36.28 38.90 -3.55
N GLN A 460 36.89 39.49 -2.52
CA GLN A 460 37.22 40.93 -2.50
C GLN A 460 38.45 41.33 -3.35
N LYS A 461 39.25 40.38 -3.84
CA LYS A 461 40.45 40.68 -4.65
C LYS A 461 40.25 40.67 -6.18
N LYS A 462 39.06 40.36 -6.70
CA LYS A 462 38.81 40.33 -8.15
C LYS A 462 37.75 41.30 -8.67
N LEU A 463 37.07 42.03 -7.78
CA LEU A 463 36.06 43.04 -8.14
C LEU A 463 36.52 44.50 -7.95
N ALA A 464 37.81 44.72 -7.67
CA ALA A 464 38.39 46.06 -7.52
C ALA A 464 38.97 46.66 -8.82
N VAL A 465 38.78 46.01 -9.98
CA VAL A 465 39.40 46.45 -11.24
C VAL A 465 38.41 47.00 -12.28
N LEU A 466 37.08 46.87 -12.12
CA LEU A 466 36.18 47.24 -13.24
C LEU A 466 34.90 47.99 -12.88
N ASN A 467 34.95 48.92 -11.93
CA ASN A 467 33.90 49.94 -11.78
C ASN A 467 34.51 51.34 -11.66
N LYS A 468 35.07 51.82 -12.78
CA LYS A 468 35.27 53.24 -13.05
C LYS A 468 34.40 53.63 -14.24
N ASN A 469 33.51 54.58 -14.00
CA ASN A 469 32.91 55.54 -14.94
C ASN A 469 31.37 55.52 -15.09
N LYS A 470 30.83 56.51 -14.38
CA LYS A 470 29.57 57.25 -14.46
C LYS A 470 29.06 57.58 -15.88
N LYS A 471 27.74 57.38 -16.05
CA LYS A 471 26.67 58.39 -16.30
C LYS A 471 26.48 59.00 -17.72
N VAL A 472 25.18 59.20 -18.03
CA VAL A 472 24.45 60.25 -18.80
C VAL A 472 23.97 60.00 -20.27
N ILE A 473 22.69 60.37 -20.48
CA ILE A 473 21.96 60.95 -21.65
C ILE A 473 21.02 60.04 -22.50
N SER A 474 19.88 60.69 -22.79
CA SER A 474 18.57 60.34 -23.35
C SER A 474 18.43 60.38 -24.88
N LYS A 475 17.40 59.64 -25.37
CA LYS A 475 16.50 59.81 -26.55
C LYS A 475 17.10 60.02 -27.96
N GLU A 476 16.86 59.07 -28.88
CA GLU A 476 15.97 59.23 -30.07
C GLU A 476 15.77 57.91 -30.87
N LYS A 477 14.95 57.96 -31.92
CA LYS A 477 14.00 56.98 -32.51
C LYS A 477 14.53 56.18 -33.74
N TYR A 478 13.74 55.16 -34.15
CA TYR A 478 13.74 54.28 -35.37
C TYR A 478 14.67 53.04 -35.28
N GLU A 479 14.36 51.79 -35.67
CA GLU A 479 13.31 51.15 -36.49
C GLU A 479 13.29 49.61 -36.18
N LYS A 480 12.21 48.87 -36.50
CA LYS A 480 12.03 47.39 -36.28
C LYS A 480 12.77 46.55 -37.37
N PRO A 481 12.84 45.19 -37.29
CA PRO A 481 12.82 44.27 -36.14
C PRO A 481 13.93 43.16 -36.21
N ILE A 482 14.16 42.43 -35.11
CA ILE A 482 14.22 40.93 -35.06
C ILE A 482 14.16 40.47 -33.59
N LYS A 483 13.41 39.37 -33.40
CA LYS A 483 12.95 38.76 -32.15
C LYS A 483 14.06 38.21 -31.24
N LYS A 484 13.92 38.42 -29.93
CA LYS A 484 14.19 37.45 -28.85
C LYS A 484 13.40 37.88 -27.59
N VAL A 485 12.34 37.16 -27.26
CA VAL A 485 11.53 37.38 -26.05
C VAL A 485 12.16 36.61 -24.89
N SER A 486 12.45 37.35 -23.82
CA SER A 486 12.84 36.88 -22.50
C SER A 486 11.65 36.28 -21.74
N PHE A 487 11.95 35.31 -20.88
CA PHE A 487 11.02 34.72 -19.92
C PHE A 487 10.46 35.76 -18.94
N GLN A 488 9.16 35.98 -18.99
CA GLN A 488 8.41 36.55 -17.86
C GLN A 488 7.82 35.41 -17.03
N ASN A 489 8.08 35.48 -15.73
CA ASN A 489 7.53 34.61 -14.69
C ASN A 489 6.00 34.61 -14.76
N ILE A 490 5.41 33.51 -15.24
CA ILE A 490 4.00 33.23 -15.08
C ILE A 490 3.84 32.41 -13.80
N ASN A 491 3.12 32.97 -12.84
CA ASN A 491 2.80 32.35 -11.56
C ASN A 491 1.88 31.14 -11.77
N TYR A 492 2.45 29.93 -11.65
CA TYR A 492 1.79 28.65 -11.94
C TYR A 492 0.65 28.28 -10.98
N GLU A 493 0.59 28.85 -9.78
CA GLU A 493 -0.48 28.56 -8.81
C GLU A 493 -1.79 29.30 -9.13
N LYS A 494 -1.69 30.49 -9.74
CA LYS A 494 -2.87 31.28 -10.14
C LYS A 494 -3.53 30.73 -11.41
N LEU A 495 -2.75 30.08 -12.29
CA LEU A 495 -3.26 29.45 -13.50
C LEU A 495 -4.03 28.15 -13.18
N ASN A 496 -3.56 27.35 -12.23
CA ASN A 496 -4.25 26.11 -11.83
C ASN A 496 -5.58 26.36 -11.12
N LYS A 497 -5.69 27.41 -10.28
CA LYS A 497 -6.97 27.77 -9.64
C LYS A 497 -8.02 28.29 -10.63
N ASN A 498 -7.59 29.00 -11.68
CA ASN A 498 -8.50 29.43 -12.75
C ASN A 498 -8.85 28.28 -13.72
N LEU A 499 -7.95 27.31 -13.93
CA LEU A 499 -8.24 26.09 -14.68
C LEU A 499 -9.22 25.17 -13.94
N GLU A 500 -9.07 24.97 -12.63
CA GLU A 500 -10.01 24.16 -11.83
C GLU A 500 -11.40 24.82 -11.76
N LYS A 501 -11.47 26.16 -11.67
CA LYS A 501 -12.74 26.88 -11.70
C LYS A 501 -13.41 26.85 -13.09
N ASN A 502 -12.64 26.95 -14.17
CA ASN A 502 -13.16 26.89 -15.55
C ASN A 502 -13.44 25.47 -16.07
N ILE A 503 -13.01 24.41 -15.39
CA ILE A 503 -13.34 23.01 -15.74
C ILE A 503 -14.69 22.59 -15.11
N THR A 504 -15.17 23.32 -14.11
CA THR A 504 -16.47 23.05 -13.48
C THR A 504 -17.62 23.80 -14.16
N ASP A 505 -17.30 24.78 -15.03
CA ASP A 505 -18.25 25.38 -15.96
C ASP A 505 -18.24 24.59 -17.26
N THR A 506 -19.35 23.90 -17.49
CA THR A 506 -19.74 23.24 -18.74
C THR A 506 -19.38 24.10 -19.95
N ILE A 507 -18.25 23.82 -20.62
CA ILE A 507 -18.12 24.18 -22.03
C ILE A 507 -19.14 23.28 -22.73
N GLU A 508 -20.33 23.81 -23.00
CA GLU A 508 -21.21 23.30 -24.04
C GLU A 508 -20.40 23.25 -25.33
N ASN A 509 -19.80 22.09 -25.57
CA ASN A 509 -19.04 21.86 -26.78
C ASN A 509 -20.07 21.77 -27.92
N GLU A 510 -20.27 22.86 -28.66
CA GLU A 510 -21.22 22.94 -29.78
C GLU A 510 -21.02 21.79 -30.79
N PHE A 511 -19.77 21.32 -30.94
CA PHE A 511 -19.44 20.17 -31.78
C PHE A 511 -19.94 18.84 -31.20
N LYS A 512 -19.99 18.67 -29.88
CA LYS A 512 -20.55 17.48 -29.23
C LYS A 512 -22.02 17.31 -29.60
N GLU A 513 -22.82 18.37 -29.53
CA GLU A 513 -24.24 18.31 -29.92
C GLU A 513 -24.42 18.01 -31.41
N LYS A 514 -23.62 18.65 -32.28
CA LYS A 514 -23.59 18.33 -33.72
C LYS A 514 -23.22 16.87 -33.97
N PHE A 515 -22.30 16.31 -33.19
CA PHE A 515 -21.87 14.92 -33.31
C PHE A 515 -22.93 13.93 -32.83
N LEU A 516 -23.63 14.21 -31.73
CA LEU A 516 -24.68 13.34 -31.19
C LEU A 516 -25.91 13.32 -32.10
N ASN A 517 -26.24 14.46 -32.73
CA ASN A 517 -27.38 14.59 -33.64
C ASN A 517 -27.07 14.22 -35.11
N ALA A 518 -25.81 13.98 -35.45
CA ALA A 518 -25.43 13.62 -36.82
C ALA A 518 -25.99 12.26 -37.26
N SER A 519 -26.34 12.15 -38.55
CA SER A 519 -26.86 10.91 -39.15
C SER A 519 -25.93 9.72 -38.92
N LYS A 520 -26.51 8.60 -38.49
CA LYS A 520 -25.83 7.33 -38.13
C LYS A 520 -24.95 6.76 -39.25
N ASN A 521 -25.17 7.18 -40.50
CA ASN A 521 -24.42 6.72 -41.68
C ASN A 521 -23.12 7.50 -41.94
N LYS A 522 -22.89 8.62 -41.24
CA LYS A 522 -21.66 9.42 -41.36
C LYS A 522 -20.47 8.74 -40.66
N TYR A 523 -19.28 9.27 -40.93
CA TYR A 523 -18.01 8.78 -40.39
C TYR A 523 -17.39 9.78 -39.42
N THR A 524 -16.61 9.27 -38.47
CA THR A 524 -15.79 10.07 -37.55
C THR A 524 -14.41 9.44 -37.39
N ILE A 525 -13.46 10.21 -36.88
CA ILE A 525 -12.12 9.74 -36.55
C ILE A 525 -12.01 9.55 -35.04
N ASN A 526 -11.80 8.32 -34.61
CA ASN A 526 -11.42 7.99 -33.22
C ASN A 526 -9.94 8.33 -33.04
N LEU A 527 -9.65 9.47 -32.40
CA LEU A 527 -8.34 10.11 -32.45
C LEU A 527 -7.36 9.53 -31.42
N ALA A 528 -7.80 9.40 -30.17
CA ALA A 528 -6.97 8.95 -29.05
C ALA A 528 -7.81 8.54 -27.83
N ILE A 529 -7.14 7.91 -26.86
CA ILE A 529 -7.68 7.64 -25.52
C ILE A 529 -6.75 8.30 -24.50
N SER A 530 -7.32 8.97 -23.51
CA SER A 530 -6.61 9.54 -22.37
C SER A 530 -7.09 8.92 -21.06
N ASP A 531 -6.24 8.94 -20.03
CA ASP A 531 -6.54 8.50 -18.67
C ASP A 531 -7.07 9.62 -17.77
N SER A 532 -7.19 10.84 -18.30
CA SER A 532 -7.63 12.02 -17.56
C SER A 532 -8.32 13.02 -18.48
N GLU A 533 -9.41 13.63 -18.00
CA GLU A 533 -10.13 14.72 -18.69
C GLU A 533 -9.22 15.91 -18.94
N ILE A 534 -8.41 16.27 -17.95
CA ILE A 534 -7.42 17.35 -18.04
C ILE A 534 -6.42 17.06 -19.16
N LYS A 535 -5.94 15.81 -19.27
CA LYS A 535 -5.00 15.44 -20.34
C LYS A 535 -5.67 15.38 -21.72
N ALA A 536 -6.95 15.00 -21.78
CA ALA A 536 -7.72 15.02 -23.02
C ALA A 536 -7.99 16.45 -23.50
N GLN A 537 -8.42 17.35 -22.61
CA GLN A 537 -8.63 18.77 -22.92
C GLN A 537 -7.32 19.43 -23.36
N ARG A 538 -6.22 19.22 -22.63
CA ARG A 538 -4.89 19.72 -23.03
C ARG A 538 -4.43 19.22 -24.40
N LEU A 539 -4.87 18.04 -24.84
CA LEU A 539 -4.57 17.52 -26.18
C LEU A 539 -5.37 18.28 -27.23
N LEU A 540 -6.66 18.55 -26.98
CA LEU A 540 -7.50 19.36 -27.88
C LEU A 540 -6.95 20.79 -28.01
N ASP A 541 -6.62 21.43 -26.89
CA ASP A 541 -6.05 22.78 -26.86
C ASP A 541 -4.71 22.85 -27.61
N ARG A 542 -3.81 21.89 -27.36
CA ARG A 542 -2.47 21.84 -27.96
C ARG A 542 -2.50 21.79 -29.48
N TYR A 543 -3.53 21.18 -30.07
CA TYR A 543 -3.65 20.99 -31.50
C TYR A 543 -4.82 21.81 -32.10
N GLU A 544 -5.38 22.76 -31.34
CA GLU A 544 -6.46 23.65 -31.77
C GLU A 544 -7.68 22.87 -32.32
N LEU A 545 -8.07 21.79 -31.64
CA LEU A 545 -9.12 20.87 -32.08
C LEU A 545 -10.48 21.09 -31.40
N ASN A 546 -10.62 22.09 -30.53
CA ASN A 546 -11.82 22.28 -29.72
C ASN A 546 -13.11 22.48 -30.53
N ASP A 547 -13.01 23.03 -31.74
CA ASP A 547 -14.18 23.32 -32.60
C ASP A 547 -14.65 22.10 -33.41
N ASN A 548 -13.84 21.04 -33.50
CA ASN A 548 -14.10 19.88 -34.37
C ASN A 548 -13.79 18.53 -33.70
N ALA A 549 -13.53 18.54 -32.39
CA ALA A 549 -13.32 17.35 -31.60
C ALA A 549 -13.82 17.57 -30.17
N PHE A 550 -14.25 16.48 -29.54
CA PHE A 550 -14.55 16.47 -28.12
C PHE A 550 -14.10 15.14 -27.53
N PHE A 551 -14.07 15.07 -26.21
CA PHE A 551 -13.88 13.81 -25.51
C PHE A 551 -15.04 13.49 -24.59
N PHE A 552 -15.19 12.20 -24.31
CA PHE A 552 -16.20 11.71 -23.38
C PHE A 552 -15.67 10.49 -22.62
N SER A 553 -16.17 10.33 -21.40
CA SER A 553 -15.77 9.25 -20.50
C SER A 553 -16.30 7.89 -20.95
N PHE A 554 -15.53 6.82 -20.78
CA PHE A 554 -16.03 5.47 -20.96
C PHE A 554 -15.40 4.54 -19.93
N ARG A 555 -16.21 3.60 -19.43
CA ARG A 555 -15.99 2.71 -18.26
C ARG A 555 -16.48 3.32 -16.93
N GLU A 556 -17.00 2.46 -16.06
CA GLU A 556 -17.54 2.84 -14.75
C GLU A 556 -16.47 2.99 -13.67
N VAL A 557 -15.34 2.27 -13.80
CA VAL A 557 -14.23 2.30 -12.84
C VAL A 557 -12.98 2.80 -13.56
N ASN A 558 -12.37 3.88 -13.06
CA ASN A 558 -11.27 4.62 -13.69
C ASN A 558 -11.62 5.05 -15.13
N PRO A 559 -12.55 6.00 -15.31
CA PRO A 559 -13.06 6.39 -16.62
C PRO A 559 -11.92 6.89 -17.51
N LEU A 560 -11.79 6.27 -18.67
CA LEU A 560 -10.89 6.75 -19.72
C LEU A 560 -11.64 7.72 -20.62
N GLN A 561 -10.92 8.67 -21.18
CA GLN A 561 -11.48 9.70 -22.05
C GLN A 561 -11.23 9.34 -23.50
N ARG A 562 -12.30 9.19 -24.28
CA ARG A 562 -12.19 8.92 -25.71
C ARG A 562 -12.32 10.22 -26.48
N ILE A 563 -11.34 10.53 -27.32
CA ILE A 563 -11.32 11.74 -28.14
C ILE A 563 -11.80 11.39 -29.55
N VAL A 564 -12.86 12.02 -30.02
CA VAL A 564 -13.43 11.85 -31.36
C VAL A 564 -13.38 13.16 -32.14
N MET A 565 -13.13 13.09 -33.44
CA MET A 565 -12.91 14.25 -34.30
C MET A 565 -13.68 14.14 -35.62
N GLY A 566 -14.41 15.21 -35.95
CA GLY A 566 -15.09 15.41 -37.23
C GLY A 566 -16.30 14.52 -37.50
N ILE A 567 -17.14 15.03 -38.39
CA ILE A 567 -18.34 14.40 -38.94
C ILE A 567 -18.19 14.46 -40.46
N TYR A 568 -18.00 13.31 -41.10
CA TYR A 568 -17.69 13.22 -42.53
C TYR A 568 -18.75 12.42 -43.27
N ASP A 569 -19.12 12.85 -44.47
CA ASP A 569 -20.17 12.19 -45.25
C ASP A 569 -19.68 10.90 -45.90
N SER A 570 -18.37 10.76 -46.09
CA SER A 570 -17.75 9.55 -46.65
C SER A 570 -16.44 9.14 -45.96
N LYS A 571 -16.10 7.86 -46.08
CA LYS A 571 -14.80 7.33 -45.61
C LYS A 571 -13.62 7.99 -46.33
N GLN A 572 -13.81 8.42 -47.58
CA GLN A 572 -12.81 9.14 -48.38
C GLN A 572 -12.49 10.51 -47.79
N GLU A 573 -13.53 11.26 -47.41
CA GLU A 573 -13.41 12.57 -46.78
C GLU A 573 -12.73 12.47 -45.41
N ALA A 574 -13.12 11.50 -44.59
CA ALA A 574 -12.46 11.21 -43.32
C ALA A 574 -10.98 10.82 -43.52
N LYS A 575 -10.63 10.11 -44.61
CA LYS A 575 -9.24 9.76 -44.93
C LYS A 575 -8.42 10.99 -45.31
N LYS A 576 -9.02 11.95 -46.01
CA LYS A 576 -8.41 13.25 -46.34
C LYS A 576 -8.21 14.12 -45.10
N ALA A 577 -9.14 14.10 -44.15
CA ALA A 577 -8.96 14.79 -42.87
C ALA A 577 -7.88 14.14 -41.99
N LEU A 578 -7.86 12.80 -41.94
CA LEU A 578 -6.83 12.04 -41.22
C LEU A 578 -5.43 12.25 -41.80
N SER A 579 -5.29 12.39 -43.12
CA SER A 579 -3.99 12.68 -43.76
C SER A 579 -3.46 14.07 -43.44
N LYS A 580 -4.32 15.02 -43.04
CA LYS A 580 -3.94 16.37 -42.59
C LYS A 580 -3.57 16.46 -41.11
N LEU A 581 -3.80 15.41 -40.32
CA LEU A 581 -3.45 15.41 -38.89
C LEU A 581 -1.94 15.58 -38.65
N HIS A 582 -1.62 16.28 -37.55
CA HIS A 582 -0.26 16.43 -37.07
C HIS A 582 0.42 15.06 -36.88
N LYS A 583 1.73 14.96 -37.21
CA LYS A 583 2.48 13.69 -37.19
C LYS A 583 2.38 12.95 -35.85
N ASN A 584 2.32 13.69 -34.74
CA ASN A 584 2.20 13.10 -33.40
C ASN A 584 0.80 12.54 -33.11
N LEU A 585 -0.26 13.11 -33.68
CA LEU A 585 -1.61 12.55 -33.57
C LEU A 585 -1.77 11.28 -34.39
N LYS A 586 -1.09 11.20 -35.54
CA LYS A 586 -1.02 9.97 -36.36
C LYS A 586 -0.34 8.79 -35.63
N ARG A 587 0.58 9.06 -34.68
CA ARG A 587 1.21 8.01 -33.85
C ARG A 587 0.21 7.26 -32.97
N ASN A 588 -0.92 7.90 -32.62
CA ASN A 588 -2.01 7.28 -31.87
C ASN A 588 -2.85 6.32 -32.72
N LYS A 589 -2.49 6.11 -33.99
CA LYS A 589 -3.17 5.25 -34.96
C LYS A 589 -4.69 5.55 -35.02
N PRO A 590 -5.07 6.78 -35.38
CA PRO A 590 -6.48 7.16 -35.45
C PRO A 590 -7.25 6.28 -36.43
N ILE A 591 -8.48 5.90 -36.07
CA ILE A 591 -9.31 4.97 -36.85
C ILE A 591 -10.55 5.69 -37.35
N ILE A 592 -10.85 5.54 -38.64
CA ILE A 592 -12.10 6.02 -39.25
C ILE A 592 -13.19 4.97 -39.01
N GLU A 593 -14.27 5.37 -38.36
CA GLU A 593 -15.39 4.50 -38.00
C GLU A 593 -16.73 5.19 -38.30
N LYS A 594 -17.83 4.43 -38.36
CA LYS A 594 -19.17 5.02 -38.42
C LYS A 594 -19.47 5.77 -37.13
N ILE A 595 -20.06 6.96 -37.24
CA ILE A 595 -20.39 7.82 -36.10
C ILE A 595 -21.32 7.12 -35.10
N ALA A 596 -22.24 6.28 -35.61
CA ALA A 596 -23.17 5.48 -34.80
C ALA A 596 -22.47 4.59 -33.76
N ILE A 597 -21.25 4.11 -34.03
CA ILE A 597 -20.47 3.29 -33.10
C ILE A 597 -20.10 4.13 -31.88
N LYS A 598 -19.71 5.39 -32.07
CA LYS A 598 -19.29 6.28 -30.98
C LYS A 598 -20.46 6.94 -30.28
N GLN A 599 -21.53 7.28 -30.99
CA GLN A 599 -22.80 7.70 -30.38
C GLN A 599 -23.31 6.61 -29.41
N ARG A 600 -23.31 5.34 -29.82
CA ARG A 600 -23.71 4.23 -28.93
C ARG A 600 -22.83 4.10 -27.68
N VAL A 601 -21.50 4.27 -27.83
CA VAL A 601 -20.59 4.23 -26.68
C VAL A 601 -20.82 5.45 -25.78
N TYR A 602 -21.02 6.63 -26.35
CA TYR A 602 -21.33 7.84 -25.61
C TYR A 602 -22.60 7.65 -24.77
N HIS A 603 -23.73 7.26 -25.40
CA HIS A 603 -24.98 7.00 -24.68
C HIS A 603 -24.79 5.90 -23.63
N LYS A 604 -24.14 4.78 -23.95
CA LYS A 604 -23.88 3.72 -22.95
C LYS A 604 -23.28 4.22 -21.62
N TYR A 605 -22.43 5.24 -21.65
CA TYR A 605 -21.76 5.76 -20.44
C TYR A 605 -22.29 7.12 -19.96
N HIS A 606 -23.08 7.83 -20.76
CA HIS A 606 -23.61 9.17 -20.43
C HIS A 606 -25.14 9.28 -20.50
N SER A 607 -25.84 8.19 -20.81
CA SER A 607 -27.31 8.15 -20.82
C SER A 607 -27.93 8.52 -19.47
N LYS A 608 -27.19 8.40 -18.35
CA LYS A 608 -27.70 8.80 -17.03
C LYS A 608 -28.05 10.29 -16.89
N ASN A 609 -27.54 11.19 -17.75
CA ASN A 609 -27.88 12.62 -17.68
C ASN A 609 -28.93 13.09 -18.71
N GLU A 610 -29.23 12.29 -19.73
CA GLU A 610 -30.40 12.55 -20.61
C GLU A 610 -31.65 11.80 -20.10
N LEU A 611 -31.46 10.70 -19.38
CA LEU A 611 -32.52 9.96 -18.70
C LEU A 611 -33.12 10.72 -17.51
N ILE A 612 -32.39 11.62 -16.84
CA ILE A 612 -32.99 12.50 -15.80
C ILE A 612 -34.03 13.48 -16.39
N LYS A 613 -33.98 13.79 -17.69
CA LYS A 613 -34.98 14.63 -18.37
C LYS A 613 -36.13 13.85 -19.01
N GLN A 614 -35.99 12.54 -19.23
CA GLN A 614 -37.04 11.69 -19.83
C GLN A 614 -37.67 10.69 -18.84
N ASP A 615 -37.00 10.34 -17.74
CA ASP A 615 -37.48 9.41 -16.71
C ASP A 615 -38.52 10.04 -15.76
N ILE A 616 -38.78 11.36 -15.88
CA ILE A 616 -39.96 12.00 -15.27
C ILE A 616 -41.25 11.62 -16.03
N TYR A 617 -41.17 11.11 -17.26
CA TYR A 617 -42.34 10.84 -18.11
C TYR A 617 -42.64 9.36 -18.40
N THR A 618 -41.78 8.41 -18.00
CA THR A 618 -41.97 7.00 -18.41
C THR A 618 -41.54 6.01 -17.33
N ALA A 619 -41.97 6.23 -16.10
CA ALA A 619 -41.98 5.22 -15.06
C ALA A 619 -43.22 4.31 -15.18
N GLN A 620 -43.29 3.49 -16.23
CA GLN A 620 -44.18 2.31 -16.30
C GLN A 620 -43.49 1.20 -17.12
N ALA A 621 -43.43 -0.01 -16.55
CA ALA A 621 -43.00 -1.30 -17.10
C ALA A 621 -41.58 -1.84 -16.75
N THR A 622 -41.55 -2.57 -15.63
CA THR A 622 -40.90 -3.89 -15.39
C THR A 622 -39.42 -4.14 -15.71
N THR A 623 -38.61 -4.10 -14.64
CA THR A 623 -37.59 -5.07 -14.15
C THR A 623 -36.87 -6.04 -15.10
N THR A 624 -35.53 -6.09 -15.02
CA THR A 624 -34.78 -7.31 -14.63
C THR A 624 -33.36 -7.00 -14.09
N SER A 625 -33.01 -7.71 -13.00
CA SER A 625 -31.78 -7.81 -12.18
C SER A 625 -30.40 -7.91 -12.87
N ILE A 626 -29.33 -7.41 -12.21
CA ILE A 626 -28.14 -8.16 -11.71
C ILE A 626 -27.25 -7.23 -10.83
N LYS A 627 -26.91 -7.71 -9.61
CA LYS A 627 -26.01 -7.10 -8.59
C LYS A 627 -24.64 -7.87 -8.55
N PRO A 628 -23.62 -7.49 -7.72
CA PRO A 628 -22.25 -7.22 -8.20
C PRO A 628 -21.13 -8.03 -7.47
N LEU A 629 -19.87 -7.62 -7.72
CA LEU A 629 -18.64 -7.77 -6.91
C LEU A 629 -17.89 -9.12 -6.87
N ILE A 630 -16.59 -9.04 -7.17
CA ILE A 630 -15.58 -10.11 -6.98
C ILE A 630 -14.77 -9.78 -5.72
N LYS A 631 -14.89 -10.63 -4.69
CA LYS A 631 -14.02 -10.70 -3.49
C LYS A 631 -12.65 -11.30 -3.83
N LYS A 632 -11.58 -10.81 -3.17
CA LYS A 632 -10.25 -11.47 -3.07
C LYS A 632 -10.38 -12.80 -2.32
N VAL A 633 -9.63 -13.84 -2.71
CA VAL A 633 -9.45 -15.09 -1.95
C VAL A 633 -7.96 -15.45 -1.91
N ALA A 634 -7.53 -15.96 -0.76
CA ALA A 634 -6.16 -16.11 -0.27
C ALA A 634 -5.36 -17.27 -0.90
N PHE A 635 -4.05 -17.06 -1.06
CA PHE A 635 -3.05 -18.11 -1.21
C PHE A 635 -2.29 -18.27 0.11
N SER A 636 -2.84 -19.06 1.02
CA SER A 636 -2.16 -19.44 2.26
C SER A 636 -2.23 -20.95 2.40
N THR A 637 -1.34 -21.68 1.71
CA THR A 637 -0.90 -23.06 2.01
C THR A 637 -0.08 -23.61 0.83
N ILE A 638 1.08 -23.03 0.55
CA ILE A 638 2.13 -23.75 -0.20
C ILE A 638 3.47 -23.32 0.42
N GLU A 639 3.98 -24.11 1.35
CA GLU A 639 5.37 -24.01 1.79
C GLU A 639 6.28 -24.66 0.74
N PRO A 640 7.48 -24.09 0.49
CA PRO A 640 8.44 -24.69 -0.42
C PRO A 640 8.99 -26.00 0.18
N VAL A 641 9.03 -27.06 -0.62
CA VAL A 641 9.73 -28.30 -0.25
C VAL A 641 11.24 -27.99 -0.23
N THR A 642 11.77 -27.70 0.95
CA THR A 642 13.20 -27.76 1.23
C THR A 642 13.54 -29.20 1.58
N ASN A 643 14.25 -29.92 0.69
CA ASN A 643 15.04 -31.06 1.12
C ASN A 643 16.43 -31.04 0.46
N LYS A 644 17.40 -31.30 1.34
CA LYS A 644 18.85 -31.14 1.24
C LYS A 644 19.49 -31.97 0.12
N VAL A 645 20.38 -31.35 -0.69
CA VAL A 645 21.73 -31.78 -1.13
C VAL A 645 22.39 -30.56 -1.83
N PRO A 646 23.69 -30.24 -1.59
CA PRO A 646 24.30 -29.03 -2.13
C PRO A 646 24.70 -29.23 -3.59
N ASN A 647 24.20 -28.39 -4.50
CA ASN A 647 24.85 -28.29 -5.81
C ASN A 647 24.67 -26.90 -6.46
N LYS A 648 25.80 -26.27 -6.74
CA LYS A 648 25.99 -24.88 -7.17
C LYS A 648 25.59 -24.63 -8.65
N ASN A 649 24.62 -25.38 -9.18
CA ASN A 649 24.30 -25.43 -10.61
C ASN A 649 22.79 -25.27 -10.95
N LEU A 650 21.99 -24.69 -10.06
CA LEU A 650 20.54 -24.51 -10.29
C LEU A 650 20.15 -23.21 -11.03
N GLU A 651 21.05 -22.24 -11.19
CA GLU A 651 20.79 -21.03 -11.99
C GLU A 651 20.93 -21.23 -13.52
N LYS A 652 21.27 -22.44 -13.98
CA LYS A 652 21.48 -22.74 -15.42
C LYS A 652 20.67 -23.91 -15.99
N ARG A 653 19.58 -24.34 -15.33
CA ARG A 653 18.72 -25.43 -15.82
C ARG A 653 17.25 -25.06 -16.06
N VAL A 654 16.97 -23.79 -16.28
CA VAL A 654 15.70 -23.34 -16.90
C VAL A 654 15.97 -23.00 -18.37
N GLU A 655 16.47 -23.97 -19.12
CA GLU A 655 16.35 -23.95 -20.58
C GLU A 655 15.62 -25.23 -21.00
N ASN A 656 14.43 -25.01 -21.58
CA ASN A 656 13.72 -25.82 -22.58
C ASN A 656 13.88 -27.34 -22.45
N PHE A 657 12.81 -28.11 -22.17
CA PHE A 657 12.20 -28.84 -23.30
C PHE A 657 10.73 -29.29 -23.13
N GLN A 658 10.01 -28.94 -22.05
CA GLN A 658 8.57 -29.29 -21.93
C GLN A 658 7.62 -28.13 -21.59
N TYR A 659 8.12 -26.98 -21.12
CA TYR A 659 7.28 -25.81 -20.82
C TYR A 659 6.74 -25.09 -22.08
N ASN A 660 7.34 -25.30 -23.26
CA ASN A 660 6.96 -24.56 -24.48
C ASN A 660 5.86 -25.23 -25.33
N SER A 661 5.67 -26.55 -25.27
CA SER A 661 4.78 -27.22 -26.24
C SER A 661 3.30 -26.87 -26.06
N PHE A 662 2.83 -26.77 -24.81
CA PHE A 662 1.44 -26.40 -24.54
C PHE A 662 1.18 -24.90 -24.70
N LYS A 663 2.16 -24.06 -24.34
CA LYS A 663 2.08 -22.61 -24.57
C LYS A 663 1.86 -22.31 -26.06
N ASP A 664 2.61 -22.96 -26.95
CA ASP A 664 2.46 -22.78 -28.38
C ASP A 664 1.12 -23.35 -28.89
N LYS A 665 0.70 -24.52 -28.38
CA LYS A 665 -0.64 -25.08 -28.66
C LYS A 665 -1.76 -24.11 -28.27
N PHE A 666 -1.63 -23.44 -27.13
CA PHE A 666 -2.58 -22.43 -26.66
C PHE A 666 -2.53 -21.15 -27.49
N LEU A 667 -1.35 -20.64 -27.84
CA LEU A 667 -1.19 -19.42 -28.63
C LEU A 667 -1.61 -19.57 -30.09
N ASN A 668 -1.48 -20.78 -30.64
CA ASN A 668 -1.87 -21.11 -32.01
C ASN A 668 -3.30 -21.69 -32.13
N ALA A 669 -3.98 -21.94 -31.01
CA ALA A 669 -5.36 -22.42 -31.02
C ALA A 669 -6.33 -21.39 -31.63
N SER A 670 -7.34 -21.90 -32.34
CA SER A 670 -8.39 -21.06 -32.94
C SER A 670 -9.16 -20.26 -31.89
N LYS A 671 -9.61 -19.06 -32.29
CA LYS A 671 -10.20 -18.03 -31.40
C LYS A 671 -11.54 -18.44 -30.76
N ASP A 672 -12.21 -19.43 -31.33
CA ASP A 672 -13.48 -20.00 -30.92
C ASP A 672 -13.36 -21.11 -29.87
N LYS A 673 -12.15 -21.67 -29.66
CA LYS A 673 -11.87 -22.69 -28.64
C LYS A 673 -11.97 -22.15 -27.20
N TYR A 674 -12.04 -23.07 -26.25
CA TYR A 674 -12.15 -22.80 -24.82
C TYR A 674 -10.93 -23.28 -24.05
N THR A 675 -10.69 -22.67 -22.88
CA THR A 675 -9.58 -23.00 -21.97
C THR A 675 -10.07 -22.81 -20.54
N ILE A 676 -9.38 -23.41 -19.56
CA ILE A 676 -9.71 -23.24 -18.15
C ILE A 676 -8.67 -22.30 -17.52
N ASN A 677 -9.14 -21.19 -16.98
CA ASN A 677 -8.34 -20.35 -16.09
C ASN A 677 -8.38 -20.99 -14.70
N LEU A 678 -7.28 -21.64 -14.33
CA LEU A 678 -7.21 -22.56 -13.22
C LEU A 678 -6.98 -21.83 -11.89
N ALA A 679 -6.01 -20.93 -11.86
CA ALA A 679 -5.60 -20.21 -10.66
C ALA A 679 -4.75 -18.98 -11.01
N TYR A 680 -4.43 -18.20 -9.99
CA TYR A 680 -3.44 -17.13 -10.05
C TYR A 680 -2.27 -17.50 -9.13
N SER A 681 -1.11 -16.87 -9.28
CA SER A 681 0.01 -17.03 -8.36
C SER A 681 0.79 -15.72 -8.31
N ASP A 682 1.45 -15.41 -7.20
CA ASP A 682 2.32 -14.24 -7.06
C ASP A 682 3.75 -14.49 -7.60
N SER A 683 4.08 -15.73 -7.92
CA SER A 683 5.41 -16.15 -8.36
C SER A 683 5.34 -17.19 -9.48
N GLU A 684 6.28 -17.11 -10.43
CA GLU A 684 6.50 -18.13 -11.48
C GLU A 684 6.86 -19.48 -10.86
N ILE A 685 7.67 -19.47 -9.79
CA ILE A 685 8.09 -20.68 -9.07
C ILE A 685 6.87 -21.36 -8.44
N LYS A 686 5.99 -20.61 -7.77
CA LYS A 686 4.77 -21.16 -7.17
C LYS A 686 3.77 -21.64 -8.22
N ALA A 687 3.69 -20.96 -9.37
CA ALA A 687 2.82 -21.37 -10.47
C ALA A 687 3.29 -22.69 -11.10
N GLN A 688 4.60 -22.85 -11.29
CA GLN A 688 5.20 -24.08 -11.77
C GLN A 688 5.01 -25.22 -10.77
N ALA A 689 5.31 -24.98 -9.49
CA ALA A 689 5.12 -25.98 -8.43
C ALA A 689 3.66 -26.47 -8.34
N LEU A 690 2.67 -25.60 -8.60
CA LEU A 690 1.26 -25.99 -8.64
C LEU A 690 0.94 -26.90 -9.84
N LEU A 691 1.51 -26.63 -11.03
CA LEU A 691 1.33 -27.51 -12.19
C LEU A 691 1.98 -28.87 -11.96
N ASP A 692 3.20 -28.90 -11.40
CA ASP A 692 3.94 -30.13 -11.13
C ASP A 692 3.26 -30.98 -10.06
N LYS A 693 2.80 -30.36 -8.96
CA LYS A 693 2.10 -31.03 -7.86
C LYS A 693 0.86 -31.82 -8.33
N TYR A 694 0.17 -31.34 -9.35
CA TYR A 694 -1.04 -31.97 -9.88
C TYR A 694 -0.82 -32.71 -11.21
N GLY A 695 0.44 -32.86 -11.66
CA GLY A 695 0.76 -33.55 -12.93
C GLY A 695 0.22 -32.84 -14.18
N LEU A 696 0.03 -31.52 -14.12
CA LEU A 696 -0.61 -30.72 -15.17
C LEU A 696 0.38 -30.04 -16.12
N SER A 697 1.68 -30.21 -15.92
CA SER A 697 2.74 -29.52 -16.67
C SER A 697 2.73 -29.79 -18.18
N ASN A 698 2.12 -30.91 -18.61
CA ASN A 698 1.96 -31.26 -20.04
C ASN A 698 0.75 -30.61 -20.72
N ASN A 699 -0.22 -30.08 -19.96
CA ASN A 699 -1.46 -29.53 -20.50
C ASN A 699 -1.85 -28.18 -19.88
N GLY A 700 -0.92 -27.56 -19.15
CA GLY A 700 -1.09 -26.27 -18.51
C GLY A 700 0.16 -25.41 -18.62
N PHE A 701 -0.02 -24.10 -18.58
CA PHE A 701 1.07 -23.13 -18.57
C PHE A 701 0.66 -21.89 -17.78
N PHE A 702 1.59 -21.00 -17.48
CA PHE A 702 1.27 -19.72 -16.87
C PHE A 702 1.91 -18.53 -17.58
N PHE A 703 1.36 -17.34 -17.36
CA PHE A 703 1.89 -16.10 -17.93
C PHE A 703 1.64 -14.88 -17.05
N LYS A 704 2.47 -13.84 -17.18
CA LYS A 704 2.37 -12.60 -16.42
C LYS A 704 1.06 -11.88 -16.73
N PHE A 705 0.40 -11.38 -15.70
CA PHE A 705 -0.86 -10.69 -15.76
C PHE A 705 -0.80 -9.47 -14.84
N ARG A 706 -0.86 -8.27 -15.46
CA ARG A 706 -0.66 -6.91 -14.88
C ARG A 706 0.81 -6.43 -14.90
N TYR A 707 1.00 -5.12 -15.01
CA TYR A 707 2.33 -4.48 -15.08
C TYR A 707 2.91 -4.15 -13.70
N GLU A 708 2.06 -3.76 -12.74
CA GLU A 708 2.44 -3.52 -11.35
C GLU A 708 2.06 -4.76 -10.51
N ASN A 709 3.01 -5.31 -9.76
CA ASN A 709 2.88 -6.57 -9.01
C ASN A 709 2.37 -7.73 -9.88
N PRO A 710 3.16 -8.21 -10.86
CA PRO A 710 2.71 -9.16 -11.87
C PRO A 710 2.31 -10.49 -11.23
N LEU A 711 1.02 -10.82 -11.33
CA LEU A 711 0.53 -12.15 -10.97
C LEU A 711 0.72 -13.09 -12.16
N GLN A 712 1.01 -14.35 -11.89
CA GLN A 712 0.99 -15.43 -12.87
C GLN A 712 -0.43 -15.95 -13.02
N LYS A 713 -0.97 -15.94 -14.23
CA LYS A 713 -2.24 -16.58 -14.55
C LYS A 713 -1.97 -17.98 -15.06
N ILE A 714 -2.56 -19.00 -14.42
CA ILE A 714 -2.37 -20.42 -14.75
C ILE A 714 -3.54 -20.89 -15.63
N MET A 715 -3.21 -21.35 -16.83
CA MET A 715 -4.15 -21.83 -17.83
C MET A 715 -4.03 -23.33 -18.00
N LEU A 716 -5.15 -24.01 -18.25
CA LEU A 716 -5.23 -25.45 -18.44
C LEU A 716 -6.09 -25.79 -19.67
N GLY A 717 -5.53 -26.61 -20.56
CA GLY A 717 -6.22 -27.20 -21.70
C GLY A 717 -6.66 -26.21 -22.79
N VAL A 718 -6.88 -26.76 -23.98
CA VAL A 718 -7.56 -26.13 -25.10
C VAL A 718 -8.62 -27.13 -25.55
N PHE A 719 -9.87 -26.73 -25.50
CA PHE A 719 -11.05 -27.57 -25.72
C PHE A 719 -11.85 -27.03 -26.90
N ASP A 720 -12.44 -27.91 -27.69
CA ASP A 720 -13.16 -27.53 -28.91
C ASP A 720 -14.55 -26.95 -28.58
N SER A 721 -15.11 -27.32 -27.42
CA SER A 721 -16.40 -26.82 -26.95
C SER A 721 -16.37 -26.38 -25.48
N LYS A 722 -17.33 -25.52 -25.12
CA LYS A 722 -17.53 -25.10 -23.72
C LYS A 722 -17.89 -26.30 -22.83
N GLU A 723 -18.65 -27.26 -23.36
CA GLU A 723 -19.07 -28.46 -22.64
C GLU A 723 -17.90 -29.39 -22.32
N GLU A 724 -16.99 -29.58 -23.26
CA GLU A 724 -15.76 -30.35 -23.05
C GLU A 724 -14.88 -29.70 -21.98
N ALA A 725 -14.72 -28.38 -22.03
CA ALA A 725 -14.00 -27.63 -21.01
C ALA A 725 -14.69 -27.71 -19.63
N LEU A 726 -16.02 -27.71 -19.57
CA LEU A 726 -16.77 -27.87 -18.31
C LEU A 726 -16.60 -29.28 -17.73
N LYS A 727 -16.61 -30.33 -18.58
CA LYS A 727 -16.34 -31.71 -18.16
C LYS A 727 -14.92 -31.85 -17.60
N ALA A 728 -13.93 -31.29 -18.30
CA ALA A 728 -12.53 -31.29 -17.84
C ALA A 728 -12.32 -30.47 -16.56
N MET A 729 -13.09 -29.38 -16.37
CA MET A 729 -13.07 -28.61 -15.13
C MET A 729 -13.74 -29.37 -13.97
N ALA A 730 -14.79 -30.15 -14.24
CA ALA A 730 -15.47 -30.98 -13.24
C ALA A 730 -14.60 -32.14 -12.75
N SER A 731 -13.72 -32.68 -13.60
CA SER A 731 -12.77 -33.74 -13.26
C SER A 731 -11.51 -33.27 -12.52
N LEU A 732 -11.37 -31.97 -12.23
CA LEU A 732 -10.24 -31.45 -11.47
C LEU A 732 -10.21 -32.01 -10.03
N PRO A 733 -9.01 -32.30 -9.48
CA PRO A 733 -8.83 -32.62 -8.07
C PRO A 733 -9.47 -31.55 -7.15
N ASN A 734 -10.02 -31.97 -6.00
CA ASN A 734 -10.70 -31.07 -5.07
C ASN A 734 -9.82 -29.89 -4.62
N GLY A 735 -8.52 -30.11 -4.47
CA GLY A 735 -7.54 -29.05 -4.13
C GLY A 735 -7.37 -27.96 -5.20
N LEU A 736 -7.78 -28.20 -6.46
CA LEU A 736 -7.80 -27.19 -7.52
C LEU A 736 -9.17 -26.52 -7.67
N LYS A 737 -10.26 -27.18 -7.24
CA LYS A 737 -11.61 -26.62 -7.26
C LYS A 737 -11.76 -25.43 -6.31
N ILE A 738 -10.99 -25.39 -5.21
CA ILE A 738 -10.97 -24.26 -4.26
C ILE A 738 -10.60 -22.92 -4.93
N ASN A 739 -9.82 -22.97 -6.02
CA ASN A 739 -9.40 -21.79 -6.77
C ASN A 739 -10.50 -21.24 -7.70
N ARG A 740 -11.70 -21.84 -7.67
CA ARG A 740 -12.86 -21.47 -8.50
C ARG A 740 -12.49 -21.36 -9.98
N PRO A 741 -11.99 -22.45 -10.60
CA PRO A 741 -11.59 -22.44 -12.01
C PRO A 741 -12.74 -21.99 -12.91
N ARG A 742 -12.42 -21.34 -14.04
CA ARG A 742 -13.42 -20.84 -14.98
C ARG A 742 -13.10 -21.23 -16.41
N VAL A 743 -14.11 -21.73 -17.12
CA VAL A 743 -14.05 -21.93 -18.57
C VAL A 743 -14.19 -20.58 -19.27
N GLU A 744 -13.22 -20.24 -20.11
CA GLU A 744 -13.15 -18.97 -20.82
C GLU A 744 -12.73 -19.21 -22.28
N LYS A 745 -13.04 -18.26 -23.19
CA LYS A 745 -12.58 -18.37 -24.59
C LYS A 745 -11.07 -18.17 -24.69
N VAL A 746 -10.42 -19.01 -25.49
CA VAL A 746 -8.98 -18.94 -25.78
C VAL A 746 -8.59 -17.56 -26.30
N SER A 747 -9.38 -16.96 -27.20
CA SER A 747 -9.15 -15.62 -27.77
C SER A 747 -9.02 -14.51 -26.71
N ILE A 748 -9.81 -14.58 -25.64
CA ILE A 748 -9.75 -13.60 -24.55
C ILE A 748 -8.41 -13.71 -23.82
N LYS A 749 -7.91 -14.94 -23.67
CA LYS A 749 -6.69 -15.24 -22.92
C LYS A 749 -5.41 -15.06 -23.74
N GLN A 750 -5.44 -15.36 -25.04
CA GLN A 750 -4.38 -15.00 -25.99
C GLN A 750 -4.17 -13.47 -26.02
N ALA A 751 -5.25 -12.69 -26.06
CA ALA A 751 -5.15 -11.22 -26.02
C ALA A 751 -4.51 -10.72 -24.71
N LEU A 752 -4.84 -11.33 -23.56
CA LEU A 752 -4.21 -11.02 -22.28
C LEU A 752 -2.74 -11.43 -22.23
N PHE A 753 -2.41 -12.62 -22.74
CA PHE A 753 -1.04 -13.09 -22.85
C PHE A 753 -0.18 -12.09 -23.63
N HIS A 754 -0.62 -11.71 -24.84
CA HIS A 754 0.13 -10.77 -25.69
C HIS A 754 0.25 -9.38 -25.08
N LYS A 755 -0.75 -8.91 -24.34
CA LYS A 755 -0.71 -7.61 -23.66
C LYS A 755 0.42 -7.54 -22.62
N TYR A 756 0.61 -8.60 -21.85
CA TYR A 756 1.49 -8.56 -20.67
C TYR A 756 2.83 -9.28 -20.84
N ASN A 757 3.02 -10.08 -21.91
CA ASN A 757 4.20 -10.93 -22.08
C ASN A 757 4.98 -10.69 -23.38
N LYS A 758 4.59 -9.71 -24.22
CA LYS A 758 5.43 -9.27 -25.33
C LYS A 758 6.40 -8.19 -24.84
N ASN A 759 7.69 -8.52 -24.84
CA ASN A 759 8.75 -7.51 -24.86
C ASN A 759 8.57 -6.64 -26.12
N TYR A 760 8.64 -5.32 -25.97
CA TYR A 760 8.78 -4.41 -27.11
C TYR A 760 10.18 -4.59 -27.70
N SER A 761 10.37 -5.63 -28.51
CA SER A 761 11.52 -5.77 -29.39
C SER A 761 11.19 -6.76 -30.52
N THR A 762 11.53 -6.32 -31.73
CA THR A 762 11.74 -7.11 -32.96
C THR A 762 10.56 -7.83 -33.64
N ASN A 763 10.14 -7.19 -34.73
CA ASN A 763 9.95 -7.72 -36.09
C ASN A 763 8.88 -8.77 -36.46
N LEU A 764 8.39 -8.54 -37.69
CA LEU A 764 7.64 -9.39 -38.62
C LEU A 764 6.17 -9.63 -38.25
N GLY A 765 5.23 -9.60 -39.17
CA GLY A 765 5.31 -9.66 -40.63
C GLY A 765 3.96 -10.20 -41.10
N SER A 766 3.56 -9.83 -42.31
CA SER A 766 2.56 -10.51 -43.16
C SER A 766 1.70 -11.61 -42.50
N ILE A 767 0.41 -11.30 -42.29
CA ILE A 767 -0.78 -11.98 -42.83
C ILE A 767 -2.03 -11.24 -42.32
#